data_AF-A0AAD5CM64-F1
#
_entry.id   AF-A0AAD5CM64-F1
#
_cell.length_a   1.000
_cell.length_b   1.000
_cell.length_c   1.000
_cell.angle_alpha   90.00
_cell.angle_beta   90.00
_cell.angle_gamma   90.00
#
_symmetry.space_group_name_H-M   'P 1'
#
loop_
_entity.id
_entity.type
_entity.pdbx_description
1 polymer ?
#
loop_
_entity_poly.entity_id
_entity_poly.type
_entity_poly.pdbx_seq_one_letter_code
_entity_poly.pdbx_strand_id
1 'polypeptide(L)'
;MLETLSTREWAQDKIEGSGSYQVAVVGNLPDSYQQFQYKLSCKLAKDRPELSHLLCEEIMQRQLDAVDIIAQHQVLTCMAPWIENLDFWKLQNSGWKERLLKSLYYVTWKHADQFPDEIEKLWRTIASKPRNIGPVLDFLITKGIEDCDSNASTEISGVFATYFSVAKRVSLYLARICPQGTVDHLVYQLAQRMLEESLEPIGVHKSDFNGNFILEFSLGSTIAQLASVMDNQPHMSQFLCRDFIDSLLKNTSGRTTLGGRTISGPVIPIPPDLPVATSSHRYRGSAGNSRSRNVSRDSGEYLIDTPNSEADKIAYENDEDFREHLPLLFHVIFVSMDSSEDLVLEHCQRLLVNLLYSLGGRHLELYNVENSDNENRKLVVSLIKYVQSKRGTMMWENEDPTVTGIELKSAKLLSALVQSMVDAIFFQGDLRETWGAEALKWAMECTSRHISCRSHQIYRALRPRVNHDACISLLRCLHRCLTNPVPEVLGFVMEILLTLQVMVENVEPEKVILYPHLFWGCVAMMHTDFVHVLELFARVIDLLTFSDRTTENVLLSSMPRAELDHSAVGSEGDVGPPSSASGTVPVFKGVQPLVLKGLMSPVSHDISIEVLSRLTVPSCDSIFGDPQTRLLMHITGLLPWLCLHLNPDAVVGLGSGSTSPFLQQHQKARSVSANLALWCEAKSLDELATIFMAYSHGRIKTIDNLLACVSPLLCSKWAPTHSVLAFKHLLNLLETGPVEYQRVVLIILKQLVHHIPMDVVQNQHMYALISQLVESSLCTEALGVLEALLHNYESMTASAKHDPALYESNLGGVDKSAFINHGGPSCVTAKELALRNTRLILGRVLDNCVLGRRRDHKRLVPFVNTIGNT
;
A
#
# COMPACT_ATOMS: atom_id res chain seq x y z
N MET A 1 -12.60 58.49 -10.92
CA MET A 1 -11.81 57.56 -11.77
C MET A 1 -12.59 57.13 -13.01
N LEU A 2 -13.70 56.39 -12.91
CA LEU A 2 -14.53 56.04 -14.08
C LEU A 2 -15.06 57.28 -14.83
N GLU A 3 -15.58 58.30 -14.12
CA GLU A 3 -15.92 59.60 -14.72
C GLU A 3 -14.72 60.28 -15.40
N THR A 4 -13.53 60.14 -14.81
CA THR A 4 -12.27 60.73 -15.28
C THR A 4 -11.73 60.03 -16.54
N LEU A 5 -12.09 58.76 -16.75
CA LEU A 5 -11.87 58.03 -18.00
C LEU A 5 -12.91 58.43 -19.05
N SER A 6 -14.20 58.49 -18.66
CA SER A 6 -15.29 58.87 -19.57
C SER A 6 -15.15 60.29 -20.13
N THR A 7 -14.65 61.23 -19.33
CA THR A 7 -14.42 62.62 -19.76
C THR A 7 -13.22 62.77 -20.70
N ARG A 8 -12.31 61.78 -20.76
CA ARG A 8 -11.27 61.71 -21.80
C ARG A 8 -11.79 61.13 -23.12
N GLU A 9 -12.61 60.08 -23.09
CA GLU A 9 -13.23 59.54 -24.31
C GLU A 9 -14.22 60.53 -24.96
N TRP A 10 -15.08 61.17 -24.17
CA TRP A 10 -16.06 62.15 -24.68
C TRP A 10 -15.42 63.46 -25.18
N ALA A 11 -14.10 63.64 -24.97
CA ALA A 11 -13.31 64.70 -25.58
C ALA A 11 -12.71 64.30 -26.95
N GLN A 12 -12.58 62.99 -27.24
CA GLN A 12 -11.99 62.47 -28.48
C GLN A 12 -13.03 62.08 -29.53
N ASP A 13 -14.22 61.59 -29.14
CA ASP A 13 -15.33 61.25 -30.06
C ASP A 13 -16.08 62.47 -30.65
N LYS A 14 -15.42 63.63 -30.77
CA LYS A 14 -15.94 64.79 -31.52
C LYS A 14 -15.62 64.69 -33.02
N ILE A 15 -15.98 63.57 -33.64
CA ILE A 15 -16.05 63.44 -35.10
C ILE A 15 -17.42 62.88 -35.48
N GLU A 16 -18.28 63.81 -35.90
CA GLU A 16 -19.53 63.70 -36.68
C GLU A 16 -20.10 62.30 -36.97
N GLY A 17 -21.25 61.95 -36.38
CA GLY A 17 -21.97 60.72 -36.76
C GLY A 17 -23.19 60.31 -35.93
N SER A 18 -24.28 61.10 -35.94
CA SER A 18 -25.69 60.67 -35.71
C SER A 18 -25.96 59.49 -34.73
N GLY A 19 -26.35 59.77 -33.48
CA GLY A 19 -26.85 58.72 -32.58
C GLY A 19 -27.22 59.17 -31.16
N SER A 20 -28.27 59.98 -31.01
CA SER A 20 -28.74 60.45 -29.70
C SER A 20 -29.21 59.30 -28.79
N TYR A 21 -28.42 58.98 -27.75
CA TYR A 21 -28.89 58.31 -26.53
C TYR A 21 -28.23 58.94 -25.29
N GLN A 22 -28.58 60.19 -25.00
CA GLN A 22 -28.45 60.73 -23.64
C GLN A 22 -29.40 59.95 -22.72
N VAL A 23 -28.88 58.93 -22.03
CA VAL A 23 -29.56 58.39 -20.86
C VAL A 23 -29.46 59.45 -19.77
N ALA A 24 -30.52 60.25 -19.62
CA ALA A 24 -30.60 61.25 -18.57
C ALA A 24 -30.46 60.57 -17.21
N VAL A 25 -29.45 60.98 -16.43
CA VAL A 25 -29.38 60.66 -15.00
C VAL A 25 -30.55 61.41 -14.35
N VAL A 26 -31.65 60.69 -14.08
CA VAL A 26 -32.81 61.25 -13.39
C VAL A 26 -32.36 61.61 -11.97
N GLY A 27 -32.34 62.92 -11.69
CA GLY A 27 -31.65 63.46 -10.53
C GLY A 27 -32.08 62.88 -9.18
N ASN A 28 -31.13 62.87 -8.25
CA ASN A 28 -31.30 62.63 -6.80
C ASN A 28 -31.79 61.24 -6.36
N LEU A 29 -31.89 60.25 -7.24
CA LEU A 29 -32.14 58.84 -6.88
C LEU A 29 -30.84 58.03 -6.88
N PRO A 30 -30.30 57.61 -5.71
CA PRO A 30 -29.03 56.87 -5.61
C PRO A 30 -28.97 55.63 -6.50
N ASP A 31 -30.06 54.87 -6.56
CA ASP A 31 -30.19 53.64 -7.35
C ASP A 31 -29.96 53.87 -8.86
N SER A 32 -30.44 55.01 -9.37
CA SER A 32 -30.28 55.40 -10.78
C SER A 32 -28.82 55.71 -11.12
N TYR A 33 -28.10 56.30 -10.17
CA TYR A 33 -26.69 56.63 -10.30
C TYR A 33 -25.81 55.39 -10.17
N GLN A 34 -26.11 54.48 -9.23
CA GLN A 34 -25.46 53.16 -9.14
C GLN A 34 -25.61 52.37 -10.44
N GLN A 35 -26.82 52.30 -10.99
CA GLN A 35 -27.06 51.57 -12.24
C GLN A 35 -26.38 52.23 -13.46
N PHE A 36 -26.26 53.56 -13.47
CA PHE A 36 -25.47 54.28 -14.47
C PHE A 36 -23.97 53.97 -14.37
N GLN A 37 -23.39 54.05 -13.17
CA GLN A 37 -21.97 53.72 -12.94
C GLN A 37 -21.64 52.28 -13.34
N TYR A 38 -22.50 51.31 -13.01
CA TYR A 38 -22.33 49.93 -13.44
C TYR A 38 -22.37 49.78 -14.96
N LYS A 39 -23.35 50.41 -15.65
CA LYS A 39 -23.43 50.41 -17.13
C LYS A 39 -22.21 51.05 -17.78
N LEU A 40 -21.70 52.15 -17.22
CA LEU A 40 -20.47 52.80 -17.68
C LEU A 40 -19.26 51.89 -17.50
N SER A 41 -19.15 51.20 -16.35
CA SER A 41 -18.09 50.22 -16.09
C SER A 41 -18.15 49.06 -17.10
N CYS A 42 -19.34 48.53 -17.39
CA CYS A 42 -19.54 47.50 -18.42
C CYS A 42 -19.14 47.95 -19.84
N LYS A 43 -19.32 49.24 -20.18
CA LYS A 43 -18.86 49.77 -21.47
C LYS A 43 -17.34 49.87 -21.50
N LEU A 44 -16.75 50.55 -20.52
CA LEU A 44 -15.29 50.77 -20.44
C LEU A 44 -14.49 49.46 -20.37
N ALA A 45 -14.99 48.45 -19.66
CA ALA A 45 -14.35 47.13 -19.59
C ALA A 45 -14.34 46.38 -20.94
N LYS A 46 -15.32 46.64 -21.81
CA LYS A 46 -15.38 46.06 -23.17
C LYS A 46 -14.55 46.84 -24.17
N ASP A 47 -14.52 48.17 -24.03
CA ASP A 47 -13.78 49.06 -24.94
C ASP A 47 -12.27 49.05 -24.63
N ARG A 48 -11.87 48.74 -23.39
CA ARG A 48 -10.47 48.76 -22.89
C ARG A 48 -10.07 47.52 -22.08
N PRO A 49 -10.17 46.30 -22.63
CA PRO A 49 -9.85 45.08 -21.89
C PRO A 49 -8.41 45.04 -21.38
N GLU A 50 -7.46 45.70 -22.07
CA GLU A 50 -6.05 45.77 -21.70
C GLU A 50 -5.78 46.42 -20.34
N LEU A 51 -6.67 47.30 -19.85
CA LEU A 51 -6.52 47.99 -18.56
C LEU A 51 -6.94 47.12 -17.38
N SER A 52 -7.63 46.00 -17.61
CA SER A 52 -8.29 45.21 -16.56
C SER A 52 -7.32 44.70 -15.49
N HIS A 53 -6.11 44.30 -15.87
CA HIS A 53 -5.09 43.81 -14.92
C HIS A 53 -4.64 44.90 -13.95
N LEU A 54 -4.22 46.05 -14.50
CA LEU A 54 -3.75 47.21 -13.73
C LEU A 54 -4.86 47.76 -12.83
N LEU A 55 -6.07 47.90 -13.39
CA LEU A 55 -7.21 48.49 -12.70
C LEU A 55 -7.68 47.59 -11.55
N CYS A 56 -7.73 46.27 -11.74
CA CYS A 56 -8.15 45.35 -10.68
C CYS A 56 -7.12 45.28 -9.54
N GLU A 57 -5.82 45.22 -9.80
CA GLU A 57 -4.80 45.21 -8.72
C GLU A 57 -4.91 46.49 -7.87
N GLU A 58 -4.86 47.64 -8.53
CA GLU A 58 -4.83 48.96 -7.93
C GLU A 58 -6.14 49.31 -7.18
N ILE A 59 -7.31 48.92 -7.71
CA ILE A 59 -8.59 49.14 -7.02
C ILE A 59 -8.76 48.18 -5.85
N MET A 60 -8.41 46.90 -5.99
CA MET A 60 -8.52 45.93 -4.88
C MET A 60 -7.59 46.32 -3.73
N GLN A 61 -6.39 46.83 -4.01
CA GLN A 61 -5.51 47.34 -2.96
C GLN A 61 -6.11 48.59 -2.27
N ARG A 62 -6.69 49.54 -3.03
CA ARG A 62 -7.43 50.68 -2.43
C ARG A 62 -8.67 50.28 -1.63
N GLN A 63 -9.32 49.15 -1.95
CA GLN A 63 -10.44 48.64 -1.14
C GLN A 63 -10.00 48.18 0.25
N LEU A 64 -8.72 47.86 0.46
CA LEU A 64 -8.19 47.56 1.79
C LEU A 64 -8.06 48.81 2.66
N ASP A 65 -7.75 49.96 2.07
CA ASP A 65 -7.52 51.23 2.80
C ASP A 65 -8.75 52.16 2.86
N ALA A 66 -9.77 51.91 2.04
CA ALA A 66 -11.00 52.71 2.00
C ALA A 66 -11.77 52.68 3.35
N VAL A 67 -12.31 53.82 3.76
CA VAL A 67 -13.09 53.98 5.01
C VAL A 67 -14.60 54.12 4.76
N ASP A 68 -15.01 54.59 3.58
CA ASP A 68 -16.43 54.80 3.23
C ASP A 68 -17.09 53.51 2.71
N ILE A 69 -18.02 52.98 3.51
CA ILE A 69 -18.81 51.77 3.27
C ILE A 69 -19.66 51.89 1.98
N ILE A 70 -20.20 53.07 1.68
CA ILE A 70 -21.06 53.27 0.50
C ILE A 70 -20.20 53.24 -0.78
N ALA A 71 -19.02 53.87 -0.72
CA ALA A 71 -18.04 53.82 -1.80
C ALA A 71 -17.46 52.40 -2.01
N GLN A 72 -17.20 51.65 -0.93
CA GLN A 72 -16.73 50.25 -1.02
C GLN A 72 -17.72 49.38 -1.80
N HIS A 73 -19.00 49.35 -1.39
CA HIS A 73 -20.06 48.62 -2.09
C HIS A 73 -20.18 48.98 -3.58
N GLN A 74 -20.20 50.28 -3.90
CA GLN A 74 -20.26 50.75 -5.30
C GLN A 74 -19.04 50.30 -6.12
N VAL A 75 -17.84 50.36 -5.55
CA VAL A 75 -16.61 50.00 -6.25
C VAL A 75 -16.54 48.48 -6.48
N LEU A 76 -16.84 47.66 -5.48
CA LEU A 76 -16.92 46.20 -5.63
C LEU A 76 -17.95 45.83 -6.71
N THR A 77 -19.15 46.41 -6.67
CA THR A 77 -20.19 46.21 -7.69
C THR A 77 -19.69 46.56 -9.11
N CYS A 78 -18.96 47.67 -9.24
CA CYS A 78 -18.42 48.14 -10.52
C CYS A 78 -17.19 47.35 -11.01
N MET A 79 -16.59 46.48 -10.19
CA MET A 79 -15.39 45.71 -10.57
C MET A 79 -15.69 44.44 -11.36
N ALA A 80 -16.87 43.83 -11.17
CA ALA A 80 -17.23 42.58 -11.86
C ALA A 80 -17.01 42.60 -13.40
N PRO A 81 -17.38 43.66 -14.16
CA PRO A 81 -17.15 43.70 -15.61
C PRO A 81 -15.68 43.71 -16.03
N TRP A 82 -14.78 44.22 -15.19
CA TRP A 82 -13.33 44.19 -15.46
C TRP A 82 -12.73 42.83 -15.10
N ILE A 83 -13.25 42.19 -14.05
CA ILE A 83 -12.89 40.82 -13.67
C ILE A 83 -13.23 39.83 -14.80
N GLU A 84 -14.31 40.07 -15.55
CA GLU A 84 -14.70 39.26 -16.72
C GLU A 84 -13.59 39.15 -17.78
N ASN A 85 -12.66 40.10 -17.85
CA ASN A 85 -11.51 40.06 -18.77
C ASN A 85 -10.33 39.21 -18.25
N LEU A 86 -10.24 38.93 -16.95
CA LEU A 86 -9.08 38.26 -16.33
C LEU A 86 -8.91 36.80 -16.82
N ASP A 87 -7.66 36.41 -17.05
CA ASP A 87 -7.25 35.06 -17.47
C ASP A 87 -5.95 34.70 -16.75
N PHE A 88 -6.07 34.05 -15.59
CA PHE A 88 -4.93 33.76 -14.72
C PHE A 88 -3.96 32.74 -15.33
N TRP A 89 -4.41 31.94 -16.29
CA TRP A 89 -3.55 31.04 -17.06
C TRP A 89 -2.58 31.83 -17.95
N LYS A 90 -3.07 32.85 -18.67
CA LYS A 90 -2.19 33.75 -19.45
C LYS A 90 -1.23 34.57 -18.57
N LEU A 91 -1.62 34.86 -17.33
CA LEU A 91 -0.83 35.62 -16.36
C LEU A 91 0.18 34.78 -15.56
N GLN A 92 0.26 33.46 -15.77
CA GLN A 92 1.07 32.54 -14.96
C GLN A 92 2.56 32.90 -14.88
N ASN A 93 3.16 33.42 -15.96
CA ASN A 93 4.57 33.83 -16.00
C ASN A 93 4.81 35.28 -15.53
N SER A 94 3.81 35.90 -14.90
CA SER A 94 3.85 37.30 -14.48
C SER A 94 3.45 37.41 -13.01
N GLY A 95 4.24 38.10 -12.19
CA GLY A 95 3.95 38.29 -10.76
C GLY A 95 2.61 38.98 -10.47
N TRP A 96 1.92 39.47 -11.50
CA TRP A 96 0.53 39.94 -11.46
C TRP A 96 -0.47 38.88 -10.99
N LYS A 97 -0.27 37.59 -11.33
CA LYS A 97 -1.17 36.51 -10.86
C LYS A 97 -1.22 36.51 -9.33
N GLU A 98 -0.05 36.40 -8.70
CA GLU A 98 0.08 36.32 -7.24
C GLU A 98 -0.41 37.59 -6.54
N ARG A 99 -0.02 38.77 -7.03
CA ARG A 99 -0.44 40.05 -6.43
C ARG A 99 -1.94 40.25 -6.49
N LEU A 100 -2.56 40.01 -7.65
CA LEU A 100 -4.00 40.19 -7.80
C LEU A 100 -4.80 39.17 -6.98
N LEU A 101 -4.37 37.90 -6.94
CA LEU A 101 -4.99 36.88 -6.08
C LEU A 101 -4.82 37.20 -4.59
N LYS A 102 -3.65 37.73 -4.18
CA LYS A 102 -3.38 38.21 -2.82
C LYS A 102 -4.27 39.40 -2.44
N SER A 103 -4.45 40.38 -3.32
CA SER A 103 -5.38 41.48 -3.11
C SER A 103 -6.84 41.01 -3.01
N LEU A 104 -7.28 40.10 -3.90
CA LEU A 104 -8.63 39.51 -3.85
C LEU A 104 -8.85 38.67 -2.57
N TYR A 105 -7.84 37.95 -2.11
CA TYR A 105 -7.87 37.20 -0.85
C TYR A 105 -8.07 38.12 0.36
N TYR A 106 -7.27 39.19 0.50
CA TYR A 106 -7.44 40.12 1.62
C TYR A 106 -8.71 40.96 1.54
N VAL A 107 -9.18 41.30 0.33
CA VAL A 107 -10.49 41.95 0.14
C VAL A 107 -11.61 41.00 0.57
N THR A 108 -11.52 39.72 0.24
CA THR A 108 -12.46 38.69 0.72
C THR A 108 -12.41 38.56 2.24
N TRP A 109 -11.21 38.48 2.83
CA TRP A 109 -11.03 38.41 4.29
C TRP A 109 -11.65 39.60 5.04
N LYS A 110 -11.43 40.83 4.54
CA LYS A 110 -11.88 42.05 5.20
C LYS A 110 -13.38 42.33 5.01
N HIS A 111 -13.92 42.05 3.82
CA HIS A 111 -15.21 42.58 3.39
C HIS A 111 -16.30 41.54 3.14
N ALA A 112 -16.00 40.25 3.06
CA ALA A 112 -17.01 39.25 2.64
C ALA A 112 -18.14 39.01 3.65
N ASP A 113 -18.02 39.47 4.90
CA ASP A 113 -19.13 39.46 5.88
C ASP A 113 -20.02 40.72 5.76
N GLN A 114 -19.52 41.79 5.14
CA GLN A 114 -20.24 43.05 4.93
C GLN A 114 -20.91 43.11 3.55
N PHE A 115 -20.24 42.55 2.53
CA PHE A 115 -20.65 42.57 1.13
C PHE A 115 -20.61 41.15 0.52
N PRO A 116 -21.38 40.19 1.06
CA PRO A 116 -21.29 38.79 0.65
C PRO A 116 -21.68 38.59 -0.82
N ASP A 117 -22.74 39.25 -1.29
CA ASP A 117 -23.26 39.14 -2.66
C ASP A 117 -22.28 39.73 -3.69
N GLU A 118 -21.64 40.87 -3.36
CA GLU A 118 -20.66 41.52 -4.22
C GLU A 118 -19.40 40.66 -4.34
N ILE A 119 -18.86 40.19 -3.21
CA ILE A 119 -17.66 39.34 -3.19
C ILE A 119 -17.93 38.01 -3.88
N GLU A 120 -19.09 37.38 -3.65
CA GLU A 120 -19.50 36.18 -4.40
C GLU A 120 -19.58 36.48 -5.90
N LYS A 121 -20.17 37.60 -6.32
CA LYS A 121 -20.24 37.99 -7.74
C LYS A 121 -18.85 38.15 -8.36
N LEU A 122 -17.86 38.70 -7.65
CA LEU A 122 -16.48 38.78 -8.15
C LEU A 122 -15.90 37.37 -8.39
N TRP A 123 -15.98 36.48 -7.40
CA TRP A 123 -15.46 35.11 -7.53
C TRP A 123 -16.21 34.26 -8.56
N ARG A 124 -17.54 34.38 -8.65
CA ARG A 124 -18.35 33.76 -9.72
C ARG A 124 -17.93 34.25 -11.10
N THR A 125 -17.58 35.53 -11.23
CA THR A 125 -17.09 36.09 -12.51
C THR A 125 -15.70 35.52 -12.86
N ILE A 126 -14.80 35.32 -11.89
CA ILE A 126 -13.53 34.61 -12.10
C ILE A 126 -13.79 33.17 -12.55
N ALA A 127 -14.68 32.46 -11.85
CA ALA A 127 -15.02 31.06 -12.07
C ALA A 127 -15.70 30.79 -13.42
N SER A 128 -16.36 31.80 -14.01
CA SER A 128 -17.00 31.71 -15.34
C SER A 128 -16.05 31.27 -16.46
N LYS A 129 -14.73 31.41 -16.25
CA LYS A 129 -13.69 30.82 -17.09
C LYS A 129 -13.06 29.63 -16.33
N PRO A 130 -13.32 28.37 -16.71
CA PRO A 130 -12.81 27.20 -16.00
C PRO A 130 -11.27 27.16 -15.85
N ARG A 131 -10.52 27.76 -16.78
CA ARG A 131 -9.06 27.88 -16.71
C ARG A 131 -8.53 28.74 -15.55
N ASN A 132 -9.39 29.52 -14.89
CA ASN A 132 -9.03 30.29 -13.70
C ASN A 132 -9.11 29.47 -12.42
N ILE A 133 -9.87 28.35 -12.39
CA ILE A 133 -10.15 27.57 -11.17
C ILE A 133 -8.85 27.03 -10.56
N GLY A 134 -8.07 26.26 -11.32
CA GLY A 134 -6.80 25.70 -10.86
C GLY A 134 -5.83 26.77 -10.34
N PRO A 135 -5.49 27.82 -11.13
CA PRO A 135 -4.64 28.91 -10.68
C PRO A 135 -5.06 29.63 -9.38
N VAL A 136 -6.36 29.69 -9.07
CA VAL A 136 -6.90 30.25 -7.81
C VAL A 136 -6.75 29.25 -6.67
N LEU A 137 -7.11 27.98 -6.89
CA LEU A 137 -6.99 26.93 -5.89
C LEU A 137 -5.52 26.68 -5.51
N ASP A 138 -4.61 26.63 -6.49
CA ASP A 138 -3.17 26.55 -6.28
C ASP A 138 -2.68 27.68 -5.37
N PHE A 139 -3.13 28.92 -5.62
CA PHE A 139 -2.77 30.07 -4.79
C PHE A 139 -3.26 29.90 -3.35
N LEU A 140 -4.51 29.47 -3.13
CA LEU A 140 -5.03 29.22 -1.77
C LEU A 140 -4.20 28.12 -1.08
N ILE A 141 -3.94 27.02 -1.78
CA ILE A 141 -3.20 25.85 -1.31
C ILE A 141 -1.75 26.20 -0.94
N THR A 142 -1.05 26.98 -1.77
CA THR A 142 0.28 27.53 -1.45
C THR A 142 0.20 28.49 -0.27
N LYS A 143 -0.78 29.40 -0.25
CA LYS A 143 -0.93 30.39 0.82
C LYS A 143 -1.16 29.73 2.19
N GLY A 144 -1.91 28.63 2.22
CA GLY A 144 -2.12 27.82 3.43
C GLY A 144 -0.86 27.10 3.91
N ILE A 145 0.07 26.69 3.02
CA ILE A 145 1.39 26.19 3.43
C ILE A 145 2.22 27.34 4.00
N GLU A 146 2.33 28.46 3.29
CA GLU A 146 3.11 29.62 3.75
C GLU A 146 2.69 30.10 5.14
N ASP A 147 1.37 30.19 5.37
CA ASP A 147 0.80 30.61 6.66
C ASP A 147 0.98 29.53 7.76
N CYS A 148 1.24 28.27 7.39
CA CYS A 148 1.63 27.19 8.30
C CYS A 148 3.10 27.29 8.71
N ASP A 149 4.01 27.30 7.73
CA ASP A 149 5.45 27.33 7.94
C ASP A 149 5.89 28.60 8.69
N SER A 150 5.19 29.71 8.47
CA SER A 150 5.49 31.00 9.11
C SER A 150 5.08 31.08 10.58
N ASN A 151 4.15 30.25 11.05
CA ASN A 151 3.46 30.42 12.34
C ASN A 151 3.50 29.13 13.20
N ALA A 152 4.65 28.47 13.27
CA ALA A 152 4.78 27.17 13.94
C ALA A 152 4.53 27.20 15.47
N SER A 153 4.43 28.37 16.12
CA SER A 153 4.18 28.53 17.56
C SER A 153 2.73 28.33 17.96
N THR A 154 2.48 27.64 19.08
CA THR A 154 1.19 27.08 19.56
C THR A 154 -0.03 28.02 19.70
N GLU A 155 0.07 29.31 19.36
CA GLU A 155 -1.06 30.26 19.26
C GLU A 155 -1.82 30.17 17.90
N ILE A 156 -1.53 29.10 17.14
CA ILE A 156 -1.92 28.80 15.74
C ILE A 156 -3.40 29.05 15.39
N SER A 157 -4.33 28.82 16.33
CA SER A 157 -5.78 28.74 16.08
C SER A 157 -6.37 29.97 15.37
N GLY A 158 -5.94 31.18 15.73
CA GLY A 158 -6.55 32.42 15.21
C GLY A 158 -6.28 32.66 13.72
N VAL A 159 -5.02 32.55 13.28
CA VAL A 159 -4.62 32.82 11.90
C VAL A 159 -5.15 31.73 10.97
N PHE A 160 -5.07 30.46 11.39
CA PHE A 160 -5.64 29.35 10.62
C PHE A 160 -7.16 29.41 10.50
N ALA A 161 -7.88 29.82 11.55
CA ALA A 161 -9.32 30.05 11.45
C ALA A 161 -9.68 31.10 10.39
N THR A 162 -8.89 32.18 10.26
CA THR A 162 -9.10 33.18 9.20
C THR A 162 -8.78 32.64 7.82
N TYR A 163 -7.65 31.94 7.64
CA TYR A 163 -7.31 31.31 6.36
C TYR A 163 -8.39 30.31 5.92
N PHE A 164 -8.78 29.37 6.79
CA PHE A 164 -9.80 28.38 6.47
C PHE A 164 -11.16 29.01 6.18
N SER A 165 -11.55 30.09 6.88
CA SER A 165 -12.79 30.83 6.59
C SER A 165 -12.80 31.37 5.16
N VAL A 166 -11.72 32.04 4.75
CA VAL A 166 -11.59 32.63 3.41
C VAL A 166 -11.47 31.54 2.34
N ALA A 167 -10.59 30.56 2.53
CA ALA A 167 -10.36 29.48 1.57
C ALA A 167 -11.61 28.62 1.33
N LYS A 168 -12.37 28.29 2.39
CA LYS A 168 -13.66 27.58 2.27
C LYS A 168 -14.70 28.42 1.52
N ARG A 169 -14.78 29.71 1.81
CA ARG A 169 -15.73 30.64 1.15
C ARG A 169 -15.41 30.83 -0.34
N VAL A 170 -14.14 31.02 -0.70
CA VAL A 170 -13.73 31.10 -2.12
C VAL A 170 -14.01 29.78 -2.83
N SER A 171 -13.62 28.63 -2.24
CA SER A 171 -13.85 27.31 -2.84
C SER A 171 -15.34 27.02 -3.08
N LEU A 172 -16.22 27.43 -2.14
CA LEU A 172 -17.68 27.38 -2.31
C LEU A 172 -18.17 28.22 -3.50
N TYR A 173 -17.65 29.45 -3.67
CA TYR A 173 -18.03 30.32 -4.79
C TYR A 173 -17.54 29.80 -6.15
N LEU A 174 -16.37 29.15 -6.19
CA LEU A 174 -15.88 28.45 -7.38
C LEU A 174 -16.77 27.23 -7.71
N ALA A 175 -17.06 26.40 -6.71
CA ALA A 175 -17.88 25.20 -6.87
C ALA A 175 -19.32 25.51 -7.32
N ARG A 176 -19.91 26.63 -6.91
CA ARG A 176 -21.24 27.07 -7.37
C ARG A 176 -21.34 27.39 -8.87
N ILE A 177 -20.20 27.51 -9.58
CA ILE A 177 -20.14 27.82 -11.02
C ILE A 177 -19.50 26.69 -11.82
N CYS A 178 -18.46 26.05 -11.27
CA CYS A 178 -17.73 24.96 -11.90
C CYS A 178 -17.44 23.88 -10.84
N PRO A 179 -18.45 23.10 -10.40
CA PRO A 179 -18.31 22.14 -9.30
C PRO A 179 -17.31 21.04 -9.65
N GLN A 180 -17.56 20.26 -10.71
CA GLN A 180 -16.61 19.28 -11.26
C GLN A 180 -15.17 19.81 -11.35
N GLY A 181 -14.92 20.92 -12.04
CA GLY A 181 -13.57 21.47 -12.20
C GLY A 181 -12.92 21.99 -10.91
N THR A 182 -13.72 22.29 -9.88
CA THR A 182 -13.23 22.60 -8.52
C THR A 182 -12.88 21.32 -7.76
N VAL A 183 -13.73 20.29 -7.84
CA VAL A 183 -13.51 18.98 -7.23
C VAL A 183 -12.30 18.29 -7.84
N ASP A 184 -12.24 18.17 -9.18
CA ASP A 184 -11.13 17.57 -9.94
C ASP A 184 -9.78 18.14 -9.50
N HIS A 185 -9.69 19.48 -9.40
CA HIS A 185 -8.43 20.15 -9.08
C HIS A 185 -8.03 19.99 -7.60
N LEU A 186 -9.00 20.04 -6.67
CA LEU A 186 -8.75 19.76 -5.26
C LEU A 186 -8.31 18.31 -5.03
N VAL A 187 -8.96 17.35 -5.69
CA VAL A 187 -8.63 15.93 -5.62
C VAL A 187 -7.28 15.62 -6.29
N TYR A 188 -6.98 16.27 -7.41
CA TYR A 188 -5.66 16.22 -8.05
C TYR A 188 -4.56 16.72 -7.11
N GLN A 189 -4.73 17.88 -6.47
CA GLN A 189 -3.76 18.43 -5.52
C GLN A 189 -3.57 17.52 -4.29
N LEU A 190 -4.65 16.89 -3.82
CA LEU A 190 -4.62 15.90 -2.74
C LEU A 190 -3.79 14.66 -3.13
N ALA A 191 -3.91 14.19 -4.37
CA ALA A 191 -3.11 13.08 -4.90
C ALA A 191 -1.63 13.45 -5.12
N GLN A 192 -1.32 14.70 -5.51
CA GLN A 192 0.06 15.13 -5.75
C GLN A 192 0.92 15.09 -4.48
N ARG A 193 0.36 15.61 -3.37
CA ARG A 193 1.09 15.73 -2.09
C ARG A 193 1.51 14.41 -1.45
N MET A 194 0.92 13.29 -1.86
CA MET A 194 1.36 11.95 -1.45
C MET A 194 2.78 11.59 -1.93
N LEU A 195 3.22 12.24 -3.01
CA LEU A 195 4.40 11.89 -3.81
C LEU A 195 5.54 12.90 -3.65
N GLU A 196 5.34 13.95 -2.84
CA GLU A 196 6.37 14.96 -2.59
C GLU A 196 7.47 14.37 -1.70
N GLU A 197 8.65 14.15 -2.29
CA GLU A 197 9.84 13.65 -1.60
C GLU A 197 10.22 14.62 -0.47
N SER A 198 10.12 14.18 0.79
CA SER A 198 10.63 14.90 1.95
C SER A 198 12.16 14.91 1.94
N LEU A 199 12.74 15.82 1.16
CA LEU A 199 14.19 16.05 1.09
C LEU A 199 14.68 16.79 2.34
N GLU A 200 14.92 16.04 3.42
CA GLU A 200 15.72 16.56 4.54
C GLU A 200 17.21 16.64 4.14
N PRO A 201 17.87 17.81 4.27
CA PRO A 201 19.29 17.93 4.03
C PRO A 201 20.09 17.47 5.27
N ILE A 202 20.76 16.32 5.15
CA ILE A 202 21.60 15.73 6.20
C ILE A 202 22.80 16.66 6.52
N GLY A 203 22.77 17.26 7.70
CA GLY A 203 23.87 18.05 8.25
C GLY A 203 24.87 17.17 9.01
N VAL A 204 25.94 16.73 8.35
CA VAL A 204 27.10 16.11 9.03
C VAL A 204 27.80 17.16 9.90
N HIS A 205 27.97 16.90 11.21
CA HIS A 205 29.25 17.09 11.92
C HIS A 205 29.24 16.46 13.34
N LYS A 206 30.43 16.24 13.90
CA LYS A 206 30.73 15.33 15.04
C LYS A 206 30.53 15.97 16.43
N SER A 207 30.23 15.12 17.43
CA SER A 207 30.56 15.21 18.88
C SER A 207 30.07 16.45 19.65
N ASP A 208 29.44 16.36 20.84
CA ASP A 208 29.76 15.48 21.99
C ASP A 208 28.52 15.05 22.83
N PHE A 209 28.77 14.26 23.88
CA PHE A 209 27.80 13.58 24.75
C PHE A 209 26.87 14.46 25.64
N ASN A 210 25.71 13.86 25.96
CA ASN A 210 25.04 13.79 27.29
C ASN A 210 23.76 14.63 27.56
N GLY A 211 22.60 13.95 27.57
CA GLY A 211 21.57 14.13 28.60
C GLY A 211 20.37 15.09 28.39
N ASN A 212 19.21 14.49 28.09
CA ASN A 212 17.84 14.89 28.47
C ASN A 212 17.16 16.21 27.98
N PHE A 213 16.01 15.99 27.34
CA PHE A 213 14.74 16.75 27.35
C PHE A 213 14.59 18.11 26.61
N ILE A 214 13.53 18.13 25.77
CA ILE A 214 12.47 19.17 25.62
C ILE A 214 12.74 20.43 24.76
N LEU A 215 11.95 20.49 23.66
CA LEU A 215 11.29 21.64 23.00
C LEU A 215 12.03 22.66 22.09
N GLU A 216 11.27 23.06 21.06
CA GLU A 216 11.11 24.40 20.46
C GLU A 216 12.17 25.08 19.54
N PHE A 217 11.69 25.33 18.31
CA PHE A 217 11.77 26.56 17.49
C PHE A 217 13.09 27.19 16.97
N SER A 218 13.23 27.06 15.63
CA SER A 218 13.08 28.17 14.64
C SER A 218 14.27 29.06 14.21
N LEU A 219 14.17 29.50 12.95
CA LEU A 219 14.96 30.50 12.20
C LEU A 219 16.41 30.11 11.79
N GLY A 220 16.89 30.44 10.58
CA GLY A 220 16.26 31.23 9.52
C GLY A 220 17.04 31.27 8.19
N SER A 221 16.53 32.04 7.24
CA SER A 221 16.87 32.05 5.80
C SER A 221 18.30 32.48 5.41
N THR A 222 18.85 31.91 4.33
CA THR A 222 19.81 32.61 3.46
C THR A 222 19.82 32.11 1.99
N ILE A 223 18.92 32.62 1.14
CA ILE A 223 19.19 32.72 -0.32
C ILE A 223 18.82 34.12 -0.80
N ALA A 224 19.82 35.00 -0.84
CA ALA A 224 19.75 36.26 -1.56
C ALA A 224 21.16 36.67 -2.00
N GLN A 225 21.72 35.99 -3.03
CA GLN A 225 22.75 36.55 -3.91
C GLN A 225 23.07 35.65 -5.11
N LEU A 226 23.37 36.31 -6.24
CA LEU A 226 23.92 35.80 -7.51
C LEU A 226 22.94 35.43 -8.63
N ALA A 227 22.23 36.45 -9.12
CA ALA A 227 22.01 36.57 -10.56
C ALA A 227 23.25 37.20 -11.22
N SER A 228 23.96 36.48 -12.11
CA SER A 228 24.65 37.04 -13.29
C SER A 228 25.33 35.98 -14.17
N VAL A 229 25.48 36.30 -15.46
CA VAL A 229 26.32 35.65 -16.49
C VAL A 229 25.78 34.41 -17.24
N MET A 230 24.99 34.71 -18.29
CA MET A 230 25.09 34.24 -19.69
C MET A 230 24.96 32.75 -20.11
N ASP A 231 24.01 32.55 -21.04
CA ASP A 231 23.92 31.60 -22.15
C ASP A 231 24.81 30.33 -22.22
N ASN A 232 24.15 29.16 -22.24
CA ASN A 232 23.98 28.39 -23.50
C ASN A 232 22.94 27.25 -23.34
N GLN A 233 22.01 27.16 -24.29
CA GLN A 233 21.12 25.99 -24.52
C GLN A 233 21.89 24.91 -25.31
N PRO A 234 21.57 23.59 -25.23
CA PRO A 234 20.26 23.06 -25.65
C PRO A 234 19.60 21.92 -24.82
N HIS A 235 18.29 22.07 -24.62
CA HIS A 235 17.21 21.10 -24.80
C HIS A 235 17.24 19.70 -24.13
N MET A 236 16.29 19.50 -23.19
CA MET A 236 15.37 18.36 -22.98
C MET A 236 14.95 18.34 -21.49
N SER A 237 13.69 18.14 -21.08
CA SER A 237 12.51 17.63 -21.80
C SER A 237 11.17 18.12 -21.20
N GLN A 238 10.32 18.77 -22.01
CA GLN A 238 8.89 18.91 -21.74
C GLN A 238 8.13 17.74 -22.41
N PHE A 239 7.94 16.61 -21.72
CA PHE A 239 7.31 15.41 -22.31
C PHE A 239 6.37 14.61 -21.40
N LEU A 240 5.85 15.21 -20.31
CA LEU A 240 4.86 14.56 -19.43
C LEU A 240 3.46 15.20 -19.45
N CYS A 241 3.24 16.25 -20.25
CA CYS A 241 1.98 17.02 -20.25
C CYS A 241 1.09 16.79 -21.49
N ARG A 242 1.44 15.86 -22.39
CA ARG A 242 0.78 15.73 -23.71
C ARG A 242 -0.09 14.48 -23.86
N ASP A 243 0.40 13.32 -23.41
CA ASP A 243 -0.21 12.04 -23.78
C ASP A 243 -1.53 11.72 -23.05
N PHE A 244 -1.83 12.39 -21.93
CA PHE A 244 -3.12 12.24 -21.22
C PHE A 244 -4.18 13.26 -21.68
N ILE A 245 -3.77 14.47 -22.07
CA ILE A 245 -4.69 15.52 -22.56
C ILE A 245 -5.29 15.13 -23.93
N ASP A 246 -4.54 14.44 -24.77
CA ASP A 246 -5.02 13.91 -26.07
C ASP A 246 -6.08 12.78 -25.92
N SER A 247 -6.31 12.26 -24.70
CA SER A 247 -7.42 11.35 -24.41
C SER A 247 -8.72 12.12 -24.11
N LEU A 248 -8.63 13.17 -23.29
CA LEU A 248 -9.76 14.05 -22.94
C LEU A 248 -10.33 14.82 -24.14
N LEU A 249 -9.53 15.08 -25.18
CA LEU A 249 -9.96 15.81 -26.38
C LEU A 249 -10.63 14.94 -27.47
N LYS A 250 -10.62 13.61 -27.36
CA LYS A 250 -11.13 12.72 -28.43
C LYS A 250 -12.63 12.40 -28.36
N ASN A 251 -13.29 12.61 -27.22
CA ASN A 251 -14.71 12.28 -27.05
C ASN A 251 -15.69 13.40 -27.47
N THR A 252 -15.21 14.49 -28.10
CA THR A 252 -16.04 15.62 -28.55
C THR A 252 -15.90 15.92 -30.05
N SER A 253 -16.05 14.92 -30.92
CA SER A 253 -16.36 15.15 -32.35
C SER A 253 -17.04 13.97 -33.05
N GLY A 254 -18.37 14.05 -33.17
CA GLY A 254 -19.18 13.23 -34.07
C GLY A 254 -20.19 14.10 -34.82
N ARG A 255 -19.90 14.46 -36.08
CA ARG A 255 -20.73 15.40 -36.86
C ARG A 255 -21.91 14.71 -37.55
N THR A 256 -23.01 15.45 -37.65
CA THR A 256 -24.27 15.05 -38.31
C THR A 256 -24.11 14.78 -39.81
N THR A 257 -24.83 13.77 -40.31
CA THR A 257 -25.12 13.56 -41.75
C THR A 257 -26.59 13.14 -41.95
N LEU A 258 -27.25 13.67 -42.99
CA LEU A 258 -28.66 13.39 -43.33
C LEU A 258 -28.79 12.15 -44.23
N GLY A 259 -29.92 11.40 -44.14
CA GLY A 259 -30.08 10.16 -44.91
C GLY A 259 -31.48 9.53 -45.13
N GLY A 260 -32.61 10.21 -44.88
CA GLY A 260 -33.92 9.98 -45.58
C GLY A 260 -34.78 8.68 -45.41
N ARG A 261 -36.08 8.92 -45.07
CA ARG A 261 -37.31 8.17 -45.49
C ARG A 261 -37.56 6.75 -44.90
N THR A 262 -38.78 6.28 -44.56
CA THR A 262 -40.18 6.72 -44.86
C THR A 262 -41.25 6.02 -43.96
N ILE A 263 -42.43 6.65 -43.73
CA ILE A 263 -43.81 6.05 -43.55
C ILE A 263 -44.06 5.25 -42.22
N SER A 264 -45.13 5.41 -41.41
CA SER A 264 -46.46 6.05 -41.50
C SER A 264 -47.00 6.53 -40.12
N GLY A 265 -48.02 7.41 -40.08
CA GLY A 265 -48.73 7.90 -38.86
C GLY A 265 -49.95 7.05 -38.42
N PRO A 266 -50.96 7.58 -37.66
CA PRO A 266 -51.48 8.96 -37.70
C PRO A 266 -51.69 9.69 -36.34
N VAL A 267 -52.14 10.96 -36.43
CA VAL A 267 -52.47 11.95 -35.36
C VAL A 267 -54.00 12.22 -35.40
N ILE A 268 -54.78 12.67 -34.39
CA ILE A 268 -55.03 14.01 -33.75
C ILE A 268 -56.26 13.84 -32.78
N PRO A 269 -56.77 14.83 -31.99
CA PRO A 269 -56.27 16.17 -31.54
C PRO A 269 -56.51 16.50 -30.03
N ILE A 270 -56.12 17.73 -29.61
CA ILE A 270 -56.55 18.42 -28.36
C ILE A 270 -57.52 19.58 -28.73
N PRO A 271 -58.52 19.91 -27.87
CA PRO A 271 -59.08 21.26 -27.78
C PRO A 271 -58.88 21.93 -26.38
N PRO A 272 -59.06 23.26 -26.25
CA PRO A 272 -58.43 24.09 -25.21
C PRO A 272 -59.40 24.65 -24.14
N ASP A 273 -58.91 25.45 -23.18
CA ASP A 273 -59.42 26.81 -22.94
C ASP A 273 -58.53 27.69 -22.02
N LEU A 274 -58.56 29.00 -22.29
CA LEU A 274 -58.06 30.16 -21.52
C LEU A 274 -59.29 30.88 -20.89
N PRO A 275 -59.23 31.89 -19.98
CA PRO A 275 -58.18 32.92 -19.87
C PRO A 275 -57.84 33.55 -18.47
N VAL A 276 -56.68 34.24 -18.45
CA VAL A 276 -56.39 35.58 -17.86
C VAL A 276 -57.16 36.09 -16.63
N ALA A 277 -56.43 36.44 -15.56
CA ALA A 277 -56.60 37.71 -14.82
C ALA A 277 -55.36 38.11 -14.00
N THR A 278 -55.03 39.41 -13.98
CA THR A 278 -53.89 40.04 -13.28
C THR A 278 -54.34 40.88 -12.08
N SER A 279 -53.60 40.91 -10.96
CA SER A 279 -53.34 42.17 -10.19
C SER A 279 -52.39 42.01 -9.00
N SER A 280 -51.48 42.98 -8.84
CA SER A 280 -50.60 43.14 -7.67
C SER A 280 -51.32 43.53 -6.38
N HIS A 281 -50.72 43.24 -5.21
CA HIS A 281 -50.38 44.19 -4.10
C HIS A 281 -49.61 43.40 -3.01
N ARG A 282 -48.34 43.66 -2.67
CA ARG A 282 -47.70 44.77 -1.90
C ARG A 282 -48.05 44.84 -0.39
N TYR A 283 -47.03 44.52 0.43
CA TYR A 283 -46.78 44.87 1.85
C TYR A 283 -47.82 44.49 2.93
N ARG A 284 -47.38 43.83 4.01
CA ARG A 284 -46.84 44.47 5.24
C ARG A 284 -46.36 43.40 6.24
N GLY A 285 -45.22 43.61 6.90
CA GLY A 285 -44.72 42.68 7.93
C GLY A 285 -45.07 43.11 9.35
N SER A 286 -44.85 42.22 10.33
CA SER A 286 -44.52 42.56 11.72
C SER A 286 -43.85 41.39 12.43
N ALA A 287 -42.87 41.67 13.28
CA ALA A 287 -42.29 40.68 14.19
C ALA A 287 -43.26 40.36 15.35
N GLY A 288 -43.11 39.18 15.96
CA GLY A 288 -43.87 38.74 17.14
C GLY A 288 -43.23 37.50 17.78
N ASN A 289 -42.99 37.55 19.08
CA ASN A 289 -42.03 36.67 19.77
C ASN A 289 -42.72 35.62 20.68
N SER A 290 -42.03 34.48 20.87
CA SER A 290 -42.05 33.61 22.07
C SER A 290 -43.19 32.60 22.36
N ARG A 291 -42.73 31.33 22.44
CA ARG A 291 -42.96 30.32 23.52
C ARG A 291 -44.29 29.51 23.61
N SER A 292 -44.16 28.27 23.15
CA SER A 292 -44.47 26.99 23.84
C SER A 292 -45.89 26.66 24.33
N ARG A 293 -46.42 25.53 23.85
CA ARG A 293 -47.19 24.56 24.66
C ARG A 293 -47.00 23.12 24.13
N ASN A 294 -47.33 22.14 24.96
CA ASN A 294 -46.69 20.81 24.97
C ASN A 294 -47.47 19.68 24.25
N VAL A 295 -46.70 18.77 23.64
CA VAL A 295 -46.80 17.29 23.66
C VAL A 295 -48.12 16.58 23.29
N SER A 296 -48.07 15.81 22.19
CA SER A 296 -48.36 14.35 22.13
C SER A 296 -48.04 13.87 20.68
N ARG A 297 -46.94 13.17 20.38
CA ARG A 297 -46.48 11.81 20.75
C ARG A 297 -47.01 10.71 19.81
N ASP A 298 -46.07 9.86 19.38
CA ASP A 298 -46.18 8.64 18.55
C ASP A 298 -46.42 8.79 17.03
N SER A 299 -45.37 9.27 16.34
CA SER A 299 -44.93 8.76 15.02
C SER A 299 -43.41 8.89 14.94
N GLY A 300 -42.69 7.77 14.94
CA GLY A 300 -41.23 7.73 14.92
C GLY A 300 -40.64 7.95 13.53
N GLU A 301 -40.80 9.15 12.96
CA GLU A 301 -40.04 9.52 11.77
C GLU A 301 -38.56 9.63 12.12
N TYR A 302 -37.72 8.88 11.41
CA TYR A 302 -36.27 9.04 11.43
C TYR A 302 -35.90 10.32 10.66
N LEU A 303 -36.22 11.48 11.23
CA LEU A 303 -35.74 12.75 10.71
C LEU A 303 -34.22 12.79 10.90
N ILE A 304 -33.52 12.48 9.82
CA ILE A 304 -32.09 12.64 9.70
C ILE A 304 -31.80 14.14 9.80
N ASP A 305 -31.02 14.56 10.80
CA ASP A 305 -30.59 15.95 10.93
C ASP A 305 -29.83 16.37 9.66
N THR A 306 -30.45 17.23 8.85
CA THR A 306 -29.82 17.86 7.69
C THR A 306 -28.55 18.58 8.13
N PRO A 307 -27.44 18.44 7.39
CA PRO A 307 -26.14 18.86 7.90
C PRO A 307 -26.02 20.40 7.96
N ASN A 308 -25.48 20.89 9.08
CA ASN A 308 -25.60 22.28 9.51
C ASN A 308 -24.53 23.26 8.96
N SER A 309 -23.65 22.87 8.04
CA SER A 309 -22.70 23.82 7.40
C SER A 309 -22.78 23.83 5.87
N GLU A 310 -22.32 24.93 5.30
CA GLU A 310 -22.39 25.19 3.85
C GLU A 310 -21.46 24.30 3.02
N ALA A 311 -20.38 23.78 3.60
CA ALA A 311 -19.55 22.76 2.96
C ALA A 311 -20.30 21.42 2.80
N ASP A 312 -21.21 21.13 3.74
CA ASP A 312 -22.02 19.93 3.70
C ASP A 312 -23.09 20.00 2.59
N LYS A 313 -23.52 21.23 2.22
CA LYS A 313 -24.39 21.45 1.05
C LYS A 313 -23.70 21.14 -0.27
N ILE A 314 -22.41 21.44 -0.45
CA ILE A 314 -21.71 21.18 -1.73
C ILE A 314 -21.68 19.68 -2.05
N ALA A 315 -21.33 18.86 -1.05
CA ALA A 315 -21.31 17.40 -1.20
C ALA A 315 -22.71 16.79 -1.38
N TYR A 316 -23.75 17.45 -0.85
CA TYR A 316 -25.15 17.06 -0.94
C TYR A 316 -25.83 17.49 -2.26
N GLU A 317 -25.39 18.62 -2.85
CA GLU A 317 -25.94 19.16 -4.09
C GLU A 317 -25.26 18.57 -5.35
N ASN A 318 -23.95 18.26 -5.27
CA ASN A 318 -23.12 17.79 -6.40
C ASN A 318 -22.60 16.35 -6.20
N ASP A 319 -23.47 15.45 -5.74
CA ASP A 319 -23.15 14.03 -5.45
C ASP A 319 -22.54 13.27 -6.64
N GLU A 320 -23.04 13.49 -7.85
CA GLU A 320 -22.49 12.89 -9.08
C GLU A 320 -21.03 13.32 -9.35
N ASP A 321 -20.66 14.58 -9.13
CA ASP A 321 -19.31 15.12 -9.40
C ASP A 321 -18.23 14.49 -8.50
N PHE A 322 -18.60 13.96 -7.33
CA PHE A 322 -17.69 13.26 -6.44
C PHE A 322 -17.49 11.77 -6.80
N ARG A 323 -18.35 11.17 -7.65
CA ARG A 323 -18.37 9.71 -7.87
C ARG A 323 -17.08 9.16 -8.47
N GLU A 324 -16.50 9.85 -9.44
CA GLU A 324 -15.23 9.43 -10.07
C GLU A 324 -14.06 9.45 -9.06
N HIS A 325 -14.17 10.25 -8.02
CA HIS A 325 -13.12 10.52 -7.03
C HIS A 325 -13.25 9.72 -5.72
N LEU A 326 -14.34 8.97 -5.53
CA LEU A 326 -14.60 8.19 -4.31
C LEU A 326 -13.46 7.26 -3.88
N PRO A 327 -12.77 6.52 -4.79
CA PRO A 327 -11.65 5.66 -4.42
C PRO A 327 -10.56 6.40 -3.66
N LEU A 328 -10.19 7.58 -4.15
CA LEU A 328 -9.15 8.43 -3.59
C LEU A 328 -9.63 9.15 -2.32
N LEU A 329 -10.86 9.67 -2.32
CA LEU A 329 -11.43 10.34 -1.16
C LEU A 329 -11.60 9.39 0.03
N PHE A 330 -12.18 8.20 -0.17
CA PHE A 330 -12.28 7.19 0.89
C PHE A 330 -10.89 6.72 1.34
N HIS A 331 -9.94 6.56 0.42
CA HIS A 331 -8.58 6.19 0.81
C HIS A 331 -7.94 7.24 1.73
N VAL A 332 -7.91 8.51 1.32
CA VAL A 332 -7.37 9.63 2.11
C VAL A 332 -8.02 9.72 3.47
N ILE A 333 -9.36 9.67 3.51
CA ILE A 333 -10.13 9.72 4.76
C ILE A 333 -9.65 8.61 5.70
N PHE A 334 -9.61 7.37 5.22
CA PHE A 334 -9.37 6.20 6.07
C PHE A 334 -7.92 6.11 6.55
N VAL A 335 -6.92 6.45 5.72
CA VAL A 335 -5.51 6.50 6.17
C VAL A 335 -5.18 7.69 7.08
N SER A 336 -6.14 8.57 7.35
CA SER A 336 -5.98 9.77 8.19
C SER A 336 -6.80 9.74 9.48
N MET A 337 -7.58 8.68 9.74
CA MET A 337 -8.47 8.56 10.91
C MET A 337 -7.76 8.27 12.25
N ASP A 338 -6.44 8.16 12.22
CA ASP A 338 -5.49 8.03 13.33
C ASP A 338 -4.40 9.11 13.30
N SER A 339 -4.60 10.21 12.56
CA SER A 339 -3.74 11.39 12.61
C SER A 339 -3.67 11.97 14.03
N SER A 340 -2.50 12.49 14.42
CA SER A 340 -2.33 13.28 15.66
C SER A 340 -3.03 14.63 15.62
N GLU A 341 -3.38 15.12 14.43
CA GLU A 341 -3.93 16.45 14.23
C GLU A 341 -5.47 16.44 14.32
N ASP A 342 -6.02 17.01 15.39
CA ASP A 342 -7.48 17.08 15.64
C ASP A 342 -8.26 17.67 14.45
N LEU A 343 -7.68 18.65 13.75
CA LEU A 343 -8.27 19.26 12.56
C LEU A 343 -8.40 18.27 11.39
N VAL A 344 -7.43 17.37 11.21
CA VAL A 344 -7.45 16.32 10.18
C VAL A 344 -8.51 15.29 10.54
N LEU A 345 -8.54 14.84 11.80
CA LEU A 345 -9.55 13.91 12.30
C LEU A 345 -10.98 14.44 12.11
N GLU A 346 -11.26 15.67 12.56
CA GLU A 346 -12.61 16.25 12.43
C GLU A 346 -13.01 16.43 10.96
N HIS A 347 -12.09 16.87 10.09
CA HIS A 347 -12.40 17.05 8.67
C HIS A 347 -12.58 15.72 7.92
N CYS A 348 -11.79 14.69 8.21
CA CYS A 348 -11.99 13.35 7.63
C CYS A 348 -13.31 12.71 8.09
N GLN A 349 -13.64 12.81 9.40
CA GLN A 349 -14.90 12.30 9.95
C GLN A 349 -16.12 13.04 9.36
N ARG A 350 -16.05 14.38 9.25
CA ARG A 350 -17.10 15.19 8.64
C ARG A 350 -17.30 14.87 7.16
N LEU A 351 -16.20 14.76 6.41
CA LEU A 351 -16.26 14.44 4.98
C LEU A 351 -16.88 13.06 4.75
N LEU A 352 -16.52 12.05 5.55
CA LEU A 352 -17.14 10.72 5.46
C LEU A 352 -18.64 10.75 5.73
N VAL A 353 -19.08 11.47 6.78
CA VAL A 353 -20.52 11.64 7.09
C VAL A 353 -21.25 12.32 5.92
N ASN A 354 -20.66 13.36 5.32
CA ASN A 354 -21.26 14.05 4.19
C ASN A 354 -21.37 13.16 2.94
N LEU A 355 -20.32 12.39 2.62
CA LEU A 355 -20.34 11.42 1.51
C LEU A 355 -21.35 10.28 1.76
N LEU A 356 -21.46 9.77 2.99
CA LEU A 356 -22.49 8.78 3.35
C LEU A 356 -23.91 9.34 3.23
N TYR A 357 -24.13 10.62 3.54
CA TYR A 357 -25.43 11.27 3.34
C TYR A 357 -25.77 11.47 1.86
N SER A 358 -24.83 11.99 1.06
CA SER A 358 -25.11 12.30 -0.34
C SER A 358 -25.22 11.03 -1.20
N LEU A 359 -24.25 10.12 -1.08
CA LEU A 359 -24.22 8.88 -1.85
C LEU A 359 -25.23 7.86 -1.32
N GLY A 360 -25.23 7.61 -0.01
CA GLY A 360 -26.10 6.61 0.61
C GLY A 360 -27.54 7.11 0.71
N GLY A 361 -27.75 8.15 1.52
CA GLY A 361 -29.08 8.65 1.87
C GLY A 361 -29.96 8.99 0.67
N ARG A 362 -29.45 9.80 -0.27
CA ARG A 362 -30.22 10.30 -1.42
C ARG A 362 -30.55 9.19 -2.43
N HIS A 363 -29.59 8.34 -2.79
CA HIS A 363 -29.84 7.28 -3.78
C HIS A 363 -30.72 6.16 -3.19
N LEU A 364 -30.54 5.77 -1.92
CA LEU A 364 -31.45 4.81 -1.27
C LEU A 364 -32.88 5.35 -1.09
N GLU A 365 -33.09 6.67 -1.09
CA GLU A 365 -34.44 7.27 -1.16
C GLU A 365 -35.05 7.26 -2.56
N LEU A 366 -34.23 7.40 -3.60
CA LEU A 366 -34.67 7.40 -4.99
C LEU A 366 -34.95 6.00 -5.55
N TYR A 367 -34.26 4.96 -5.05
CA TYR A 367 -34.30 3.62 -5.64
C TYR A 367 -35.43 2.70 -5.15
N ASN A 368 -36.09 3.00 -4.03
CA ASN A 368 -37.33 2.38 -3.49
C ASN A 368 -37.78 1.03 -4.13
N VAL A 369 -36.99 -0.03 -3.92
CA VAL A 369 -37.37 -1.43 -4.25
C VAL A 369 -37.24 -2.31 -2.99
N GLU A 370 -37.94 -3.43 -2.99
CA GLU A 370 -38.38 -4.13 -1.78
C GLU A 370 -37.24 -4.72 -0.91
N ASN A 371 -37.36 -4.49 0.41
CA ASN A 371 -36.66 -5.14 1.52
C ASN A 371 -35.12 -5.05 1.62
N SER A 372 -34.33 -5.22 0.54
CA SER A 372 -32.85 -5.13 0.61
C SER A 372 -32.37 -3.73 1.00
N ASP A 373 -33.02 -2.71 0.44
CA ASP A 373 -32.62 -1.31 0.61
C ASP A 373 -32.82 -0.83 2.06
N ASN A 374 -33.71 -1.47 2.81
CA ASN A 374 -33.96 -1.17 4.21
C ASN A 374 -32.77 -1.57 5.11
N GLU A 375 -32.12 -2.71 4.85
CA GLU A 375 -30.91 -3.09 5.59
C GLU A 375 -29.73 -2.20 5.21
N ASN A 376 -29.53 -1.92 3.92
CA ASN A 376 -28.46 -1.03 3.47
C ASN A 376 -28.63 0.41 4.00
N ARG A 377 -29.86 0.93 4.05
CA ARG A 377 -30.19 2.21 4.70
C ARG A 377 -29.91 2.19 6.20
N LYS A 378 -30.21 1.09 6.91
CA LYS A 378 -29.83 0.95 8.32
C LYS A 378 -28.31 0.93 8.50
N LEU A 379 -27.56 0.26 7.62
CA LEU A 379 -26.09 0.26 7.63
C LEU A 379 -25.53 1.68 7.45
N VAL A 380 -25.99 2.43 6.43
CA VAL A 380 -25.59 3.84 6.21
C VAL A 380 -25.88 4.70 7.45
N VAL A 381 -27.10 4.63 8.00
CA VAL A 381 -27.48 5.40 9.21
C VAL A 381 -26.68 4.97 10.44
N SER A 382 -26.35 3.68 10.57
CA SER A 382 -25.51 3.16 11.66
C SER A 382 -24.07 3.64 11.55
N LEU A 383 -23.49 3.64 10.35
CA LEU A 383 -22.15 4.17 10.08
C LEU A 383 -22.06 5.66 10.38
N ILE A 384 -23.03 6.45 9.94
CA ILE A 384 -23.11 7.89 10.24
C ILE A 384 -23.12 8.13 11.75
N LYS A 385 -23.98 7.41 12.50
CA LYS A 385 -24.04 7.51 13.96
C LYS A 385 -22.74 7.07 14.63
N TYR A 386 -22.09 6.02 14.12
CA TYR A 386 -20.80 5.55 14.63
C TYR A 386 -19.70 6.61 14.45
N VAL A 387 -19.54 7.15 13.24
CA VAL A 387 -18.55 8.21 12.96
C VAL A 387 -18.84 9.47 13.78
N GLN A 388 -20.10 9.88 13.89
CA GLN A 388 -20.51 11.00 14.75
C GLN A 388 -20.21 10.78 16.23
N SER A 389 -20.37 9.55 16.75
CA SER A 389 -20.05 9.20 18.14
C SER A 389 -18.54 9.28 18.46
N LYS A 390 -17.70 9.32 17.42
CA LYS A 390 -16.24 9.42 17.49
C LYS A 390 -15.70 10.81 17.14
N ARG A 391 -16.56 11.80 16.94
CA ARG A 391 -16.17 13.16 16.52
C ARG A 391 -15.09 13.75 17.42
N GLY A 392 -13.96 14.16 16.83
CA GLY A 392 -12.83 14.75 17.55
C GLY A 392 -12.03 13.74 18.39
N THR A 393 -12.15 12.44 18.09
CA THR A 393 -11.33 11.37 18.67
C THR A 393 -10.81 10.45 17.58
N MET A 394 -9.62 9.89 17.75
CA MET A 394 -9.08 8.88 16.84
C MET A 394 -10.02 7.67 16.74
N MET A 395 -10.17 7.12 15.53
CA MET A 395 -11.02 5.94 15.30
C MET A 395 -10.33 4.66 15.79
N TRP A 396 -9.00 4.65 15.76
CA TRP A 396 -8.11 3.60 16.27
C TRP A 396 -6.74 4.22 16.61
N GLU A 397 -5.89 3.47 17.33
CA GLU A 397 -4.55 3.93 17.72
C GLU A 397 -3.60 4.02 16.51
N ASN A 398 -2.73 5.04 16.50
CA ASN A 398 -1.66 5.20 15.52
C ASN A 398 -0.52 4.21 15.85
N GLU A 399 -0.64 3.00 15.30
CA GLU A 399 0.27 1.89 15.51
C GLU A 399 0.97 1.54 14.19
N ASP A 400 2.31 1.40 14.22
CA ASP A 400 3.07 0.87 13.08
C ASP A 400 3.39 -0.62 13.25
N PRO A 401 3.31 -1.43 12.18
CA PRO A 401 3.61 -2.86 12.24
C PRO A 401 5.11 -3.09 12.48
N THR A 402 5.40 -4.17 13.20
CA THR A 402 6.77 -4.65 13.47
C THR A 402 6.87 -6.14 13.13
N VAL A 403 8.10 -6.69 13.04
CA VAL A 403 8.31 -8.10 12.66
C VAL A 403 7.64 -9.09 13.64
N THR A 404 7.46 -8.71 14.91
CA THR A 404 6.80 -9.52 15.94
C THR A 404 5.37 -9.06 16.24
N GLY A 405 5.06 -7.78 16.05
CA GLY A 405 3.73 -7.20 16.23
C GLY A 405 3.10 -6.82 14.90
N ILE A 406 2.56 -7.81 14.20
CA ILE A 406 1.91 -7.65 12.89
C ILE A 406 0.37 -7.61 13.03
N GLU A 407 -0.19 -8.34 14.00
CA GLU A 407 -1.62 -8.33 14.30
C GLU A 407 -2.03 -7.12 15.14
N LEU A 408 -2.14 -5.96 14.50
CA LEU A 408 -2.59 -4.72 15.14
C LEU A 408 -4.11 -4.70 15.36
N LYS A 409 -4.56 -4.12 16.48
CA LYS A 409 -5.99 -3.91 16.75
C LYS A 409 -6.58 -2.85 15.82
N SER A 410 -5.83 -1.77 15.58
CA SER A 410 -6.20 -0.73 14.62
C SER A 410 -6.45 -1.29 13.21
N ALA A 411 -5.61 -2.20 12.72
CA ALA A 411 -5.79 -2.84 11.41
C ALA A 411 -7.11 -3.64 11.31
N LYS A 412 -7.53 -4.30 12.40
CA LYS A 412 -8.82 -5.03 12.46
C LYS A 412 -10.02 -4.08 12.44
N LEU A 413 -9.93 -2.95 13.15
CA LEU A 413 -10.97 -1.90 13.15
C LEU A 413 -11.08 -1.20 11.78
N LEU A 414 -9.94 -0.85 11.18
CA LEU A 414 -9.84 -0.28 9.84
C LEU A 414 -10.48 -1.21 8.80
N SER A 415 -10.11 -2.50 8.80
CA SER A 415 -10.67 -3.51 7.89
C SER A 415 -12.20 -3.65 8.03
N ALA A 416 -12.71 -3.68 9.27
CA ALA A 416 -14.15 -3.75 9.54
C ALA A 416 -14.91 -2.51 9.03
N LEU A 417 -14.34 -1.32 9.19
CA LEU A 417 -14.93 -0.09 8.67
C LEU A 417 -14.91 -0.06 7.14
N VAL A 418 -13.81 -0.50 6.50
CA VAL A 418 -13.70 -0.59 5.03
C VAL A 418 -14.74 -1.54 4.44
N GLN A 419 -14.95 -2.73 5.03
CA GLN A 419 -16.01 -3.64 4.59
C GLN A 419 -17.39 -3.01 4.75
N SER A 420 -17.69 -2.50 5.94
CA SER A 420 -18.99 -1.87 6.22
C SER A 420 -19.26 -0.71 5.26
N MET A 421 -18.24 0.05 4.88
CA MET A 421 -18.33 1.17 3.94
C MET A 421 -18.68 0.72 2.51
N VAL A 422 -18.02 -0.33 2.03
CA VAL A 422 -18.31 -0.89 0.70
C VAL A 422 -19.70 -1.53 0.67
N ASP A 423 -20.07 -2.27 1.71
CA ASP A 423 -21.36 -2.95 1.77
C ASP A 423 -22.52 -1.94 1.88
N ALA A 424 -22.31 -0.82 2.61
CA ALA A 424 -23.27 0.28 2.69
C ALA A 424 -23.46 1.05 1.37
N ILE A 425 -22.46 1.04 0.47
CA ILE A 425 -22.51 1.69 -0.86
C ILE A 425 -22.28 0.65 -1.98
N PHE A 426 -22.91 -0.52 -1.85
CA PHE A 426 -22.80 -1.64 -2.80
C PHE A 426 -23.22 -1.30 -4.24
N PHE A 427 -24.02 -0.24 -4.44
CA PHE A 427 -24.52 0.21 -5.74
C PHE A 427 -23.50 1.02 -6.55
N GLN A 428 -22.36 1.41 -5.97
CA GLN A 428 -21.28 2.12 -6.68
C GLN A 428 -20.35 1.14 -7.44
N GLY A 429 -20.92 0.43 -8.42
CA GLY A 429 -20.18 -0.34 -9.43
C GLY A 429 -19.03 -1.19 -8.88
N ASP A 430 -17.85 -1.06 -9.50
CA ASP A 430 -16.63 -1.80 -9.14
C ASP A 430 -15.81 -1.11 -8.02
N LEU A 431 -16.44 -0.49 -7.01
CA LEU A 431 -15.73 0.26 -5.94
C LEU A 431 -14.64 -0.57 -5.24
N ARG A 432 -14.83 -1.88 -5.06
CA ARG A 432 -13.80 -2.78 -4.49
C ARG A 432 -12.52 -2.80 -5.36
N GLU A 433 -12.67 -2.80 -6.67
CA GLU A 433 -11.56 -2.82 -7.63
C GLU A 433 -10.90 -1.45 -7.76
N THR A 434 -11.69 -0.37 -7.87
CA THR A 434 -11.14 0.99 -8.04
C THR A 434 -10.47 1.50 -6.77
N TRP A 435 -11.10 1.30 -5.60
CA TRP A 435 -10.47 1.61 -4.31
C TRP A 435 -9.31 0.65 -4.01
N GLY A 436 -9.39 -0.61 -4.45
CA GLY A 436 -8.27 -1.55 -4.37
C GLY A 436 -7.06 -1.09 -5.19
N ALA A 437 -7.27 -0.62 -6.41
CA ALA A 437 -6.21 -0.07 -7.27
C ALA A 437 -5.57 1.19 -6.67
N GLU A 438 -6.38 2.13 -6.16
CA GLU A 438 -5.85 3.34 -5.52
C GLU A 438 -5.12 2.99 -4.21
N ALA A 439 -5.67 2.11 -3.37
CA ALA A 439 -5.00 1.65 -2.15
C ALA A 439 -3.65 0.98 -2.43
N LEU A 440 -3.54 0.19 -3.50
CA LEU A 440 -2.26 -0.40 -3.89
C LEU A 440 -1.26 0.66 -4.38
N LYS A 441 -1.70 1.65 -5.16
CA LYS A 441 -0.87 2.78 -5.60
C LYS A 441 -0.31 3.57 -4.41
N TRP A 442 -1.15 3.89 -3.42
CA TRP A 442 -0.72 4.51 -2.17
C TRP A 442 0.26 3.62 -1.38
N ALA A 443 -0.03 2.32 -1.26
CA ALA A 443 0.84 1.37 -0.58
C ALA A 443 2.24 1.32 -1.21
N MET A 444 2.33 1.45 -2.53
CA MET A 444 3.59 1.32 -3.27
C MET A 444 4.35 2.63 -3.46
N GLU A 445 3.70 3.79 -3.57
CA GLU A 445 4.34 5.05 -3.99
C GLU A 445 4.35 6.17 -2.92
N CYS A 446 3.63 6.01 -1.80
CA CYS A 446 3.57 7.05 -0.75
C CYS A 446 4.91 7.29 -0.05
N THR A 447 5.19 8.55 0.29
CA THR A 447 6.38 8.97 1.05
C THR A 447 6.31 8.72 2.55
N SER A 448 5.12 8.48 3.11
CA SER A 448 4.95 8.06 4.51
C SER A 448 4.84 6.54 4.62
N ARG A 449 5.73 5.93 5.42
CA ARG A 449 5.68 4.51 5.78
C ARG A 449 4.36 4.14 6.43
N HIS A 450 3.86 4.95 7.36
CA HIS A 450 2.62 4.65 8.10
C HIS A 450 1.41 4.59 7.15
N ILE A 451 1.26 5.60 6.31
CA ILE A 451 0.19 5.67 5.30
C ILE A 451 0.31 4.48 4.33
N SER A 452 1.53 4.14 3.89
CA SER A 452 1.78 2.97 3.05
C SER A 452 1.36 1.65 3.72
N CYS A 453 1.66 1.46 5.02
CA CYS A 453 1.17 0.33 5.83
C CYS A 453 -0.37 0.31 5.93
N ARG A 454 -1.02 1.43 6.27
CA ARG A 454 -2.50 1.53 6.29
C ARG A 454 -3.12 1.22 4.92
N SER A 455 -2.43 1.60 3.84
CA SER A 455 -2.88 1.34 2.48
C SER A 455 -2.86 -0.15 2.12
N HIS A 456 -1.83 -0.88 2.56
CA HIS A 456 -1.81 -2.35 2.49
C HIS A 456 -2.95 -2.99 3.30
N GLN A 457 -3.24 -2.48 4.50
CA GLN A 457 -4.35 -2.96 5.35
C GLN A 457 -5.72 -2.74 4.66
N ILE A 458 -5.94 -1.57 4.03
CA ILE A 458 -7.15 -1.28 3.23
C ILE A 458 -7.26 -2.22 2.03
N TYR A 459 -6.19 -2.41 1.26
CA TYR A 459 -6.17 -3.33 0.11
C TYR A 459 -6.58 -4.75 0.51
N ARG A 460 -6.00 -5.27 1.61
CA ARG A 460 -6.33 -6.60 2.13
C ARG A 460 -7.76 -6.73 2.63
N ALA A 461 -8.35 -5.65 3.14
CA ALA A 461 -9.77 -5.63 3.47
C ALA A 461 -10.63 -5.73 2.20
N LEU A 462 -10.37 -4.86 1.21
CA LEU A 462 -11.17 -4.76 -0.02
C LEU A 462 -11.22 -6.08 -0.82
N ARG A 463 -10.11 -6.83 -0.84
CA ARG A 463 -9.93 -8.06 -1.63
C ARG A 463 -10.29 -7.90 -3.12
N PRO A 464 -9.66 -6.95 -3.84
CA PRO A 464 -9.86 -6.79 -5.28
C PRO A 464 -9.29 -7.99 -6.06
N ARG A 465 -9.66 -8.09 -7.34
CA ARG A 465 -9.12 -9.08 -8.27
C ARG A 465 -7.61 -8.91 -8.48
N VAL A 466 -6.94 -10.04 -8.74
CA VAL A 466 -5.48 -10.08 -8.79
C VAL A 466 -4.94 -9.60 -10.13
N ASN A 467 -4.19 -8.50 -10.09
CA ASN A 467 -3.43 -7.99 -11.23
C ASN A 467 -1.98 -8.54 -11.23
N HIS A 468 -1.49 -8.96 -12.38
CA HIS A 468 -0.11 -9.45 -12.56
C HIS A 468 0.94 -8.34 -12.37
N ASP A 469 0.66 -7.12 -12.83
CA ASP A 469 1.54 -5.97 -12.62
C ASP A 469 1.64 -5.61 -11.13
N ALA A 470 0.55 -5.79 -10.37
CA ALA A 470 0.52 -5.60 -8.92
C ALA A 470 1.44 -6.61 -8.21
N CYS A 471 1.32 -7.91 -8.52
CA CYS A 471 2.19 -8.94 -7.93
C CYS A 471 3.68 -8.64 -8.17
N ILE A 472 4.05 -8.29 -9.41
CA ILE A 472 5.45 -7.96 -9.74
C ILE A 472 5.89 -6.67 -9.04
N SER A 473 5.05 -5.65 -8.97
CA SER A 473 5.39 -4.39 -8.30
C SER A 473 5.63 -4.59 -6.80
N LEU A 474 4.83 -5.42 -6.12
CA LEU A 474 5.08 -5.82 -4.73
C LEU A 474 6.38 -6.60 -4.54
N LEU A 475 6.72 -7.53 -5.46
CA LEU A 475 8.02 -8.22 -5.44
C LEU A 475 9.19 -7.24 -5.67
N ARG A 476 9.01 -6.20 -6.50
CA ARG A 476 9.99 -5.10 -6.70
C ARG A 476 10.13 -4.24 -5.45
N CYS A 477 9.03 -3.92 -4.76
CA CYS A 477 9.05 -3.24 -3.45
C CYS A 477 9.82 -4.07 -2.41
N LEU A 478 9.54 -5.38 -2.29
CA LEU A 478 10.29 -6.29 -1.41
C LEU A 478 11.80 -6.28 -1.73
N HIS A 479 12.18 -6.41 -3.00
CA HIS A 479 13.59 -6.37 -3.41
C HIS A 479 14.28 -5.04 -3.03
N ARG A 480 13.58 -3.90 -3.11
CA ARG A 480 14.09 -2.60 -2.65
C ARG A 480 14.19 -2.54 -1.13
N CYS A 481 13.18 -2.97 -0.38
CA CYS A 481 13.20 -3.02 1.09
C CYS A 481 14.34 -3.87 1.63
N LEU A 482 14.58 -5.05 1.03
CA LEU A 482 15.67 -5.95 1.42
C LEU A 482 17.08 -5.38 1.12
N THR A 483 17.19 -4.29 0.37
CA THR A 483 18.46 -3.55 0.22
C THR A 483 18.81 -2.73 1.47
N ASN A 484 17.83 -2.32 2.27
CA ASN A 484 18.02 -1.58 3.53
C ASN A 484 17.10 -2.17 4.64
N PRO A 485 17.45 -3.33 5.22
CA PRO A 485 16.58 -4.13 6.09
C PRO A 485 16.56 -3.65 7.56
N VAL A 486 16.40 -2.34 7.79
CA VAL A 486 16.23 -1.76 9.13
C VAL A 486 14.89 -2.17 9.76
N PRO A 487 14.75 -2.25 11.10
CA PRO A 487 13.56 -2.81 11.76
C PRO A 487 12.22 -2.21 11.30
N GLU A 488 12.20 -0.90 11.03
CA GLU A 488 11.04 -0.13 10.55
C GLU A 488 10.62 -0.56 9.15
N VAL A 489 11.60 -0.81 8.27
CA VAL A 489 11.40 -1.33 6.92
C VAL A 489 11.00 -2.81 6.97
N LEU A 490 11.50 -3.58 7.93
CA LEU A 490 11.10 -4.99 8.09
C LEU A 490 9.63 -5.14 8.53
N GLY A 491 9.10 -4.23 9.37
CA GLY A 491 7.67 -4.18 9.67
C GLY A 491 6.81 -3.97 8.41
N PHE A 492 7.27 -3.08 7.53
CA PHE A 492 6.63 -2.84 6.23
C PHE A 492 6.79 -4.03 5.24
N VAL A 493 7.91 -4.76 5.28
CA VAL A 493 8.07 -6.03 4.53
C VAL A 493 6.98 -7.04 4.90
N MET A 494 6.58 -7.12 6.18
CA MET A 494 5.49 -8.01 6.60
C MET A 494 4.12 -7.58 6.02
N GLU A 495 3.86 -6.27 5.91
CA GLU A 495 2.66 -5.75 5.23
C GLU A 495 2.60 -6.16 3.75
N ILE A 496 3.73 -6.13 3.03
CA ILE A 496 3.78 -6.62 1.65
C ILE A 496 3.57 -8.14 1.59
N LEU A 497 4.21 -8.92 2.46
CA LEU A 497 4.05 -10.38 2.50
C LEU A 497 2.59 -10.79 2.78
N LEU A 498 1.93 -10.17 3.76
CA LEU A 498 0.50 -10.38 4.03
C LEU A 498 -0.38 -9.94 2.84
N THR A 499 0.01 -8.89 2.12
CA THR A 499 -0.72 -8.44 0.93
C THR A 499 -0.62 -9.45 -0.19
N LEU A 500 0.58 -9.98 -0.47
CA LEU A 500 0.77 -11.10 -1.40
C LEU A 500 0.00 -12.35 -0.97
N GLN A 501 -0.05 -12.65 0.34
CA GLN A 501 -0.83 -13.78 0.87
C GLN A 501 -2.33 -13.66 0.58
N VAL A 502 -2.91 -12.47 0.72
CA VAL A 502 -4.33 -12.20 0.36
C VAL A 502 -4.53 -12.15 -1.16
N MET A 503 -3.56 -11.67 -1.94
CA MET A 503 -3.63 -11.77 -3.39
C MET A 503 -3.71 -13.24 -3.83
N VAL A 504 -2.85 -14.12 -3.30
CA VAL A 504 -2.90 -15.57 -3.62
C VAL A 504 -4.26 -16.19 -3.28
N GLU A 505 -4.87 -15.86 -2.13
CA GLU A 505 -6.22 -16.31 -1.76
C GLU A 505 -7.30 -15.92 -2.79
N ASN A 506 -7.10 -14.82 -3.52
CA ASN A 506 -8.05 -14.28 -4.50
C ASN A 506 -7.71 -14.63 -5.96
N VAL A 507 -6.65 -15.43 -6.23
CA VAL A 507 -6.39 -15.93 -7.60
C VAL A 507 -7.28 -17.13 -7.89
N GLU A 508 -7.93 -17.15 -9.05
CA GLU A 508 -8.58 -18.37 -9.56
C GLU A 508 -7.51 -19.48 -9.71
N PRO A 509 -7.70 -20.69 -9.15
CA PRO A 509 -6.64 -21.71 -9.10
C PRO A 509 -5.99 -22.01 -10.47
N GLU A 510 -6.80 -22.06 -11.52
CA GLU A 510 -6.39 -22.27 -12.91
C GLU A 510 -5.41 -21.22 -13.44
N LYS A 511 -5.42 -20.00 -12.88
CA LYS A 511 -4.59 -18.88 -13.32
C LYS A 511 -3.27 -18.77 -12.56
N VAL A 512 -3.08 -19.44 -11.42
CA VAL A 512 -1.85 -19.30 -10.59
C VAL A 512 -0.58 -19.70 -11.34
N ILE A 513 -0.68 -20.68 -12.25
CA ILE A 513 0.41 -21.10 -13.13
C ILE A 513 0.94 -19.96 -14.04
N LEU A 514 0.17 -18.89 -14.26
CA LEU A 514 0.57 -17.69 -15.00
C LEU A 514 1.43 -16.71 -14.18
N TYR A 515 1.67 -16.99 -12.89
CA TYR A 515 2.45 -16.15 -11.97
C TYR A 515 3.71 -16.86 -11.45
N PRO A 516 4.57 -17.46 -12.31
CA PRO A 516 5.75 -18.23 -11.87
C PRO A 516 6.75 -17.39 -11.08
N HIS A 517 6.79 -16.07 -11.30
CA HIS A 517 7.59 -15.11 -10.53
C HIS A 517 7.19 -15.07 -9.04
N LEU A 518 5.94 -15.37 -8.70
CA LEU A 518 5.50 -15.42 -7.30
C LEU A 518 6.05 -16.66 -6.59
N PHE A 519 6.01 -17.82 -7.26
CA PHE A 519 6.66 -19.06 -6.79
C PHE A 519 8.16 -18.83 -6.57
N TRP A 520 8.89 -18.36 -7.58
CA TRP A 520 10.33 -18.12 -7.46
C TRP A 520 10.69 -16.97 -6.52
N GLY A 521 9.83 -15.97 -6.37
CA GLY A 521 9.96 -14.90 -5.37
C GLY A 521 9.89 -15.44 -3.95
N CYS A 522 8.95 -16.36 -3.67
CA CYS A 522 8.89 -17.07 -2.40
C CYS A 522 10.17 -17.89 -2.16
N VAL A 523 10.59 -18.70 -3.13
CA VAL A 523 11.82 -19.51 -3.04
C VAL A 523 13.07 -18.66 -2.78
N ALA A 524 13.18 -17.49 -3.42
CA ALA A 524 14.25 -16.53 -3.15
C ALA A 524 14.22 -16.04 -1.70
N MET A 525 13.03 -15.69 -1.19
CA MET A 525 12.86 -15.17 0.18
C MET A 525 12.94 -16.24 1.27
N MET A 526 12.74 -17.53 0.98
CA MET A 526 12.88 -18.65 1.93
C MET A 526 14.30 -18.81 2.50
N HIS A 527 15.30 -18.12 1.94
CA HIS A 527 16.63 -18.02 2.55
C HIS A 527 16.62 -17.19 3.85
N THR A 528 15.75 -16.19 3.94
CA THR A 528 15.53 -15.35 5.14
C THR A 528 14.89 -16.13 6.29
N ASP A 529 14.68 -15.44 7.42
CA ASP A 529 14.07 -16.00 8.62
C ASP A 529 12.59 -15.54 8.79
N PHE A 530 11.97 -15.02 7.73
CA PHE A 530 10.57 -14.53 7.76
C PHE A 530 9.57 -15.69 7.58
N VAL A 531 8.92 -16.10 8.67
CA VAL A 531 7.96 -17.23 8.69
C VAL A 531 6.81 -17.06 7.68
N HIS A 532 6.32 -15.84 7.49
CA HIS A 532 5.25 -15.52 6.54
C HIS A 532 5.59 -15.80 5.06
N VAL A 533 6.87 -16.00 4.72
CA VAL A 533 7.29 -16.47 3.40
C VAL A 533 6.96 -17.95 3.20
N LEU A 534 7.10 -18.78 4.24
CA LEU A 534 6.70 -20.20 4.18
C LEU A 534 5.18 -20.34 4.11
N GLU A 535 4.44 -19.49 4.82
CA GLU A 535 2.98 -19.41 4.72
C GLU A 535 2.51 -18.98 3.31
N LEU A 536 3.16 -17.96 2.74
CA LEU A 536 2.89 -17.54 1.35
C LEU A 536 3.21 -18.66 0.37
N PHE A 537 4.36 -19.33 0.54
CA PHE A 537 4.74 -20.47 -0.29
C PHE A 537 3.73 -21.61 -0.20
N ALA A 538 3.25 -21.96 1.01
CA ALA A 538 2.23 -22.98 1.23
C ALA A 538 0.94 -22.69 0.43
N ARG A 539 0.46 -21.45 0.47
CA ARG A 539 -0.72 -21.00 -0.30
C ARG A 539 -0.51 -21.07 -1.81
N VAL A 540 0.69 -20.71 -2.29
CA VAL A 540 1.04 -20.80 -3.72
C VAL A 540 1.05 -22.25 -4.19
N ILE A 541 1.63 -23.18 -3.41
CA ILE A 541 1.66 -24.60 -3.80
C ILE A 541 0.32 -25.32 -3.64
N ASP A 542 -0.59 -24.84 -2.77
CA ASP A 542 -1.96 -25.37 -2.66
C ASP A 542 -2.79 -25.12 -3.93
N LEU A 543 -2.40 -24.13 -4.75
CA LEU A 543 -3.06 -23.80 -6.02
C LEU A 543 -2.30 -24.35 -7.24
N LEU A 544 -1.26 -25.16 -7.05
CA LEU A 544 -0.43 -25.73 -8.12
C LEU A 544 -0.41 -27.27 -8.04
N THR A 545 -0.73 -27.93 -9.14
CA THR A 545 -0.64 -29.40 -9.24
C THR A 545 0.75 -29.83 -9.71
N PHE A 546 1.44 -30.63 -8.89
CA PHE A 546 2.77 -31.20 -9.21
C PHE A 546 2.69 -32.65 -9.72
N SER A 547 1.50 -33.13 -10.08
CA SER A 547 1.26 -34.46 -10.64
C SER A 547 1.77 -34.63 -12.08
N ASP A 548 1.89 -33.54 -12.82
CA ASP A 548 2.20 -33.54 -14.24
C ASP A 548 3.37 -32.60 -14.58
N ARG A 549 3.97 -32.80 -15.77
CA ARG A 549 5.14 -32.03 -16.21
C ARG A 549 4.80 -30.60 -16.66
N THR A 550 3.53 -30.21 -16.80
CA THR A 550 3.17 -28.89 -17.32
C THR A 550 3.57 -27.81 -16.32
N THR A 551 3.15 -27.95 -15.05
CA THR A 551 3.54 -27.07 -13.95
C THR A 551 5.05 -27.01 -13.78
N GLU A 552 5.73 -28.17 -13.83
CA GLU A 552 7.19 -28.26 -13.75
C GLU A 552 7.87 -27.45 -14.87
N ASN A 553 7.46 -27.66 -16.12
CA ASN A 553 8.01 -26.98 -17.28
C ASN A 553 7.76 -25.46 -17.25
N VAL A 554 6.55 -25.01 -16.86
CA VAL A 554 6.23 -23.58 -16.77
C VAL A 554 7.08 -22.91 -15.70
N LEU A 555 7.20 -23.48 -14.50
CA LEU A 555 8.05 -22.94 -13.45
C LEU A 555 9.53 -22.93 -13.87
N LEU A 556 10.06 -24.01 -14.44
CA LEU A 556 11.45 -24.08 -14.92
C LEU A 556 11.76 -23.12 -16.09
N SER A 557 10.75 -22.68 -16.84
CA SER A 557 10.92 -21.71 -17.92
C SER A 557 11.28 -20.31 -17.39
N SER A 558 10.78 -19.94 -16.22
CA SER A 558 11.03 -18.64 -15.56
C SER A 558 12.11 -18.70 -14.46
N MET A 559 12.70 -19.86 -14.22
CA MET A 559 13.72 -20.06 -13.18
C MET A 559 14.91 -19.10 -13.38
N PRO A 560 15.39 -18.41 -12.33
CA PRO A 560 16.55 -17.52 -12.42
C PRO A 560 17.84 -18.33 -12.69
N ARG A 561 18.35 -18.26 -13.92
CA ARG A 561 19.59 -18.95 -14.35
C ARG A 561 20.79 -18.01 -14.31
N ALA A 562 21.99 -18.59 -14.17
CA ALA A 562 23.25 -17.83 -14.07
C ALA A 562 23.87 -17.40 -15.41
N GLU A 563 23.38 -17.91 -16.55
CA GLU A 563 24.15 -17.99 -17.80
C GLU A 563 24.03 -16.76 -18.74
N LEU A 564 23.26 -15.72 -18.38
CA LEU A 564 23.00 -14.58 -19.28
C LEU A 564 24.10 -13.50 -19.31
N ASP A 565 25.17 -13.63 -18.54
CA ASP A 565 26.22 -12.60 -18.43
C ASP A 565 27.25 -12.65 -19.60
N HIS A 566 27.08 -13.55 -20.57
CA HIS A 566 28.01 -13.75 -21.71
C HIS A 566 27.58 -13.16 -23.07
N SER A 567 26.37 -12.64 -23.23
CA SER A 567 25.86 -12.16 -24.54
C SER A 567 26.07 -10.66 -24.80
N ALA A 568 27.12 -10.06 -24.24
CA ALA A 568 27.53 -8.67 -24.48
C ALA A 568 28.85 -8.60 -25.27
N VAL A 569 28.97 -9.37 -26.36
CA VAL A 569 30.08 -9.25 -27.31
C VAL A 569 29.86 -8.00 -28.16
N GLY A 570 30.59 -6.93 -27.89
CA GLY A 570 30.35 -5.66 -28.60
C GLY A 570 31.19 -4.45 -28.21
N SER A 571 32.49 -4.59 -27.92
CA SER A 571 33.57 -3.61 -28.22
C SER A 571 34.90 -4.08 -27.63
N GLU A 572 35.95 -4.17 -28.45
CA GLU A 572 37.32 -4.37 -27.97
C GLU A 572 37.84 -3.06 -27.35
N GLY A 573 38.36 -3.12 -26.12
CA GLY A 573 38.89 -1.93 -25.46
C GLY A 573 39.30 -2.14 -24.00
N ASP A 574 40.62 -2.23 -23.80
CA ASP A 574 41.36 -2.13 -22.54
C ASP A 574 41.32 -3.33 -21.56
N VAL A 575 42.52 -3.83 -21.22
CA VAL A 575 42.73 -5.02 -20.38
C VAL A 575 43.19 -4.59 -18.99
N GLY A 576 42.23 -4.22 -18.15
CA GLY A 576 42.41 -4.18 -16.70
C GLY A 576 42.16 -5.56 -16.06
N PRO A 577 42.85 -5.94 -14.98
CA PRO A 577 42.54 -7.18 -14.26
C PRO A 577 41.13 -7.07 -13.64
N PRO A 578 40.29 -8.11 -13.73
CA PRO A 578 38.91 -8.03 -13.26
C PRO A 578 38.83 -7.91 -11.74
N SER A 579 38.20 -6.85 -11.25
CA SER A 579 37.86 -6.67 -9.83
C SER A 579 36.79 -7.70 -9.44
N SER A 580 37.19 -8.69 -8.65
CA SER A 580 36.37 -9.83 -8.24
C SER A 580 35.28 -9.45 -7.23
N ALA A 581 34.18 -8.87 -7.70
CA ALA A 581 33.00 -8.56 -6.87
C ALA A 581 31.63 -8.70 -7.57
N SER A 582 31.58 -9.17 -8.82
CA SER A 582 30.30 -9.48 -9.50
C SER A 582 29.66 -10.73 -8.89
N GLY A 583 28.43 -10.59 -8.39
CA GLY A 583 27.78 -11.62 -7.57
C GLY A 583 27.09 -12.72 -8.38
N THR A 584 27.74 -13.88 -8.50
CA THR A 584 27.11 -15.10 -9.03
C THR A 584 25.92 -15.52 -8.15
N VAL A 585 24.80 -15.86 -8.79
CA VAL A 585 23.62 -16.44 -8.10
C VAL A 585 24.03 -17.78 -7.46
N PRO A 586 23.67 -18.07 -6.20
CA PRO A 586 23.98 -19.36 -5.58
C PRO A 586 23.31 -20.51 -6.36
N VAL A 587 24.01 -21.64 -6.48
CA VAL A 587 23.47 -22.83 -7.15
C VAL A 587 22.20 -23.30 -6.44
N PHE A 588 21.09 -23.34 -7.18
CA PHE A 588 19.81 -23.82 -6.67
C PHE A 588 19.88 -25.33 -6.39
N LYS A 589 19.61 -25.72 -5.14
CA LYS A 589 19.66 -27.12 -4.67
C LYS A 589 18.26 -27.75 -4.50
N GLY A 590 17.23 -27.08 -5.01
CA GLY A 590 15.83 -27.41 -4.77
C GLY A 590 15.20 -26.66 -3.59
N VAL A 591 13.88 -26.70 -3.51
CA VAL A 591 13.09 -26.08 -2.44
C VAL A 591 13.20 -26.83 -1.10
N GLN A 592 13.24 -28.16 -1.10
CA GLN A 592 13.18 -28.97 0.13
C GLN A 592 14.27 -28.61 1.16
N PRO A 593 15.56 -28.42 0.79
CA PRO A 593 16.59 -28.00 1.76
C PRO A 593 16.26 -26.69 2.49
N LEU A 594 15.53 -25.77 1.85
CA LEU A 594 15.10 -24.51 2.45
C LEU A 594 13.96 -24.74 3.46
N VAL A 595 13.00 -25.62 3.15
CA VAL A 595 11.93 -26.00 4.10
C VAL A 595 12.49 -26.77 5.30
N LEU A 596 13.48 -27.64 5.08
CA LEU A 596 14.17 -28.38 6.14
C LEU A 596 14.96 -27.45 7.09
N LYS A 597 15.49 -26.31 6.61
CA LYS A 597 16.05 -25.26 7.50
C LYS A 597 15.00 -24.76 8.50
N GLY A 598 13.75 -24.58 8.07
CA GLY A 598 12.67 -24.07 8.93
C GLY A 598 12.24 -25.03 10.05
N LEU A 599 12.57 -26.32 9.97
CA LEU A 599 12.40 -27.25 11.10
C LEU A 599 13.36 -26.97 12.27
N MET A 600 14.45 -26.24 12.03
CA MET A 600 15.47 -25.86 13.03
C MET A 600 15.08 -24.61 13.85
N SER A 601 13.83 -24.17 13.78
CA SER A 601 13.33 -23.01 14.53
C SER A 601 11.91 -23.28 15.01
N PRO A 602 11.59 -23.04 16.29
CA PRO A 602 10.26 -23.33 16.83
C PRO A 602 9.18 -22.47 16.19
N VAL A 603 9.51 -21.28 15.67
CA VAL A 603 8.53 -20.35 15.07
C VAL A 603 8.13 -20.78 13.64
N SER A 604 9.06 -21.37 12.88
CA SER A 604 8.79 -21.87 11.52
C SER A 604 8.47 -23.36 11.47
N HIS A 605 8.54 -24.06 12.60
CA HIS A 605 8.45 -25.51 12.66
C HIS A 605 7.15 -26.06 12.02
N ASP A 606 6.00 -25.62 12.53
CA ASP A 606 4.69 -26.13 12.12
C ASP A 606 4.42 -25.87 10.63
N ILE A 607 4.73 -24.67 10.14
CA ILE A 607 4.56 -24.33 8.72
C ILE A 607 5.57 -25.08 7.84
N SER A 608 6.79 -25.38 8.31
CA SER A 608 7.72 -26.25 7.59
C SER A 608 7.19 -27.69 7.49
N ILE A 609 6.57 -28.24 8.53
CA ILE A 609 5.88 -29.54 8.46
C ILE A 609 4.70 -29.48 7.48
N GLU A 610 3.91 -28.40 7.51
CA GLU A 610 2.77 -28.15 6.61
C GLU A 610 3.17 -28.07 5.13
N VAL A 611 4.30 -27.41 4.83
CA VAL A 611 4.89 -27.38 3.48
C VAL A 611 5.49 -28.74 3.11
N LEU A 612 6.27 -29.39 3.97
CA LEU A 612 6.83 -30.73 3.68
C LEU A 612 5.73 -31.75 3.37
N SER A 613 4.61 -31.70 4.10
CA SER A 613 3.43 -32.56 3.89
C SER A 613 2.85 -32.43 2.47
N ARG A 614 2.87 -31.22 1.89
CA ARG A 614 2.46 -30.97 0.50
C ARG A 614 3.53 -31.41 -0.52
N LEU A 615 4.80 -31.29 -0.13
CA LEU A 615 5.94 -31.69 -0.96
C LEU A 615 6.24 -33.20 -0.93
N THR A 616 5.43 -34.01 -0.25
CA THR A 616 5.49 -35.49 -0.24
C THR A 616 4.93 -36.07 -1.55
N VAL A 617 5.56 -35.71 -2.68
CA VAL A 617 5.18 -36.13 -4.04
C VAL A 617 6.37 -36.74 -4.79
N PRO A 618 6.20 -37.83 -5.56
CA PRO A 618 7.32 -38.53 -6.21
C PRO A 618 7.91 -37.81 -7.44
N SER A 619 7.22 -36.79 -7.95
CA SER A 619 7.52 -36.00 -9.14
C SER A 619 8.30 -34.70 -8.82
N CYS A 620 8.71 -33.97 -9.87
CA CYS A 620 9.31 -32.63 -9.79
C CYS A 620 10.63 -32.54 -8.98
N ASP A 621 11.48 -33.57 -9.07
CA ASP A 621 12.83 -33.58 -8.46
C ASP A 621 13.67 -32.34 -8.90
N SER A 622 13.50 -31.86 -10.14
CA SER A 622 14.19 -30.66 -10.66
C SER A 622 13.91 -29.36 -9.89
N ILE A 623 12.73 -29.26 -9.27
CA ILE A 623 12.28 -28.09 -8.49
C ILE A 623 12.51 -28.35 -7.00
N PHE A 624 12.20 -29.56 -6.51
CA PHE A 624 12.16 -29.82 -5.08
C PHE A 624 13.49 -30.27 -4.47
N GLY A 625 14.38 -30.93 -5.23
CA GLY A 625 15.71 -31.33 -4.75
C GLY A 625 16.27 -32.57 -5.43
N ASP A 626 17.57 -32.77 -5.30
CA ASP A 626 18.32 -33.84 -5.99
C ASP A 626 17.62 -35.22 -5.90
N PRO A 627 17.35 -35.89 -7.03
CA PRO A 627 16.62 -37.17 -7.08
C PRO A 627 17.26 -38.31 -6.29
N GLN A 628 18.56 -38.24 -5.96
CA GLN A 628 19.26 -39.27 -5.18
C GLN A 628 19.04 -39.12 -3.66
N THR A 629 19.04 -37.87 -3.17
CA THR A 629 18.98 -37.54 -1.74
C THR A 629 17.63 -37.04 -1.25
N ARG A 630 16.74 -36.55 -2.13
CA ARG A 630 15.47 -35.93 -1.77
C ARG A 630 14.58 -36.81 -0.89
N LEU A 631 14.34 -38.07 -1.26
CA LEU A 631 13.49 -38.99 -0.47
C LEU A 631 14.09 -39.28 0.91
N LEU A 632 15.40 -39.55 0.99
CA LEU A 632 16.12 -39.74 2.25
C LEU A 632 15.93 -38.53 3.18
N MET A 633 16.19 -37.32 2.68
CA MET A 633 16.07 -36.10 3.48
C MET A 633 14.62 -35.78 3.84
N HIS A 634 13.64 -36.19 3.01
CA HIS A 634 12.22 -36.02 3.30
C HIS A 634 11.79 -36.91 4.48
N ILE A 635 12.20 -38.18 4.45
CA ILE A 635 11.98 -39.12 5.56
C ILE A 635 12.73 -38.63 6.79
N THR A 636 14.00 -38.23 6.68
CA THR A 636 14.81 -37.78 7.83
C THR A 636 14.19 -36.56 8.54
N GLY A 637 13.63 -35.60 7.79
CA GLY A 637 12.97 -34.43 8.37
C GLY A 637 11.59 -34.72 8.99
N LEU A 638 10.81 -35.63 8.40
CA LEU A 638 9.45 -35.96 8.87
C LEU A 638 9.42 -37.08 9.93
N LEU A 639 10.41 -37.97 9.98
CA LEU A 639 10.42 -39.14 10.88
C LEU A 639 10.33 -38.75 12.36
N PRO A 640 11.04 -37.71 12.88
CA PRO A 640 10.85 -37.27 14.26
C PRO A 640 9.40 -36.82 14.56
N TRP A 641 8.77 -36.09 13.64
CA TRP A 641 7.37 -35.67 13.75
C TRP A 641 6.41 -36.87 13.78
N LEU A 642 6.58 -37.83 12.85
CA LEU A 642 5.79 -39.06 12.81
C LEU A 642 5.95 -39.90 14.09
N CYS A 643 7.13 -39.91 14.70
CA CYS A 643 7.36 -40.61 15.96
C CYS A 643 6.63 -39.96 17.14
N LEU A 644 6.55 -38.62 17.22
CA LEU A 644 5.79 -37.94 18.27
C LEU A 644 4.30 -38.30 18.24
N HIS A 645 3.69 -38.38 17.06
CA HIS A 645 2.27 -38.76 16.91
C HIS A 645 1.97 -40.24 17.19
N LEU A 646 2.97 -41.08 17.45
CA LEU A 646 2.74 -42.44 17.98
C LEU A 646 2.49 -42.46 19.49
N ASN A 647 2.86 -41.42 20.25
CA ASN A 647 2.86 -41.46 21.70
C ASN A 647 2.07 -40.28 22.32
N PRO A 648 0.78 -40.45 22.65
CA PRO A 648 -0.06 -39.35 23.14
C PRO A 648 0.42 -38.77 24.48
N ASP A 649 1.04 -39.59 25.34
CA ASP A 649 1.47 -39.17 26.69
C ASP A 649 2.66 -38.20 26.66
N ALA A 650 3.41 -38.13 25.54
CA ALA A 650 4.57 -37.24 25.41
C ALA A 650 4.18 -35.74 25.29
N VAL A 651 2.93 -35.45 24.88
CA VAL A 651 2.44 -34.08 24.64
C VAL A 651 1.72 -33.50 25.87
N VAL A 652 1.36 -34.34 26.85
CA VAL A 652 0.49 -33.98 27.99
C VAL A 652 1.20 -33.18 29.10
N GLY A 653 2.51 -32.92 28.96
CA GLY A 653 3.33 -32.27 30.00
C GLY A 653 2.92 -30.85 30.41
N LEU A 654 2.28 -30.07 29.52
CA LEU A 654 1.89 -28.67 29.80
C LEU A 654 0.48 -28.37 29.24
N GLY A 655 -0.46 -28.14 30.16
CA GLY A 655 -1.91 -28.18 29.95
C GLY A 655 -2.54 -27.39 28.80
N SER A 656 -3.46 -28.04 28.08
CA SER A 656 -4.86 -27.60 28.07
C SER A 656 -5.81 -28.77 27.70
N GLY A 657 -7.02 -28.78 28.25
CA GLY A 657 -7.96 -29.90 28.14
C GLY A 657 -8.78 -29.93 26.85
N SER A 658 -8.15 -30.13 25.69
CA SER A 658 -8.87 -30.46 24.45
C SER A 658 -8.21 -31.62 23.68
N THR A 659 -8.98 -32.68 23.43
CA THR A 659 -8.52 -33.88 22.71
C THR A 659 -8.58 -33.73 21.19
N SER A 660 -9.14 -32.62 20.68
CA SER A 660 -9.33 -32.35 19.25
C SER A 660 -8.06 -32.01 18.46
N PRO A 661 -7.09 -31.20 18.93
CA PRO A 661 -5.96 -30.79 18.10
C PRO A 661 -4.98 -31.94 17.82
N PHE A 662 -4.67 -32.74 18.85
CA PHE A 662 -3.82 -33.93 18.72
C PHE A 662 -4.43 -34.94 17.74
N LEU A 663 -5.75 -35.18 17.80
CA LEU A 663 -6.42 -36.10 16.89
C LEU A 663 -6.31 -35.63 15.42
N GLN A 664 -6.42 -34.32 15.17
CA GLN A 664 -6.26 -33.73 13.84
C GLN A 664 -4.81 -33.89 13.33
N GLN A 665 -3.81 -33.59 14.16
CA GLN A 665 -2.40 -33.77 13.79
C GLN A 665 -2.04 -35.24 13.56
N HIS A 666 -2.60 -36.17 14.35
CA HIS A 666 -2.42 -37.62 14.14
C HIS A 666 -3.05 -38.12 12.84
N GLN A 667 -4.24 -37.63 12.48
CA GLN A 667 -4.85 -37.93 11.18
C GLN A 667 -3.97 -37.42 10.03
N LYS A 668 -3.42 -36.21 10.16
CA LYS A 668 -2.45 -35.65 9.21
C LYS A 668 -1.19 -36.53 9.11
N ALA A 669 -0.62 -36.96 10.24
CA ALA A 669 0.55 -37.85 10.28
C ALA A 669 0.30 -39.17 9.52
N ARG A 670 -0.89 -39.75 9.66
CA ARG A 670 -1.29 -40.94 8.88
C ARG A 670 -1.39 -40.66 7.38
N SER A 671 -1.95 -39.52 6.97
CA SER A 671 -2.04 -39.16 5.54
C SER A 671 -0.66 -38.90 4.91
N VAL A 672 0.22 -38.18 5.61
CA VAL A 672 1.61 -37.95 5.18
C VAL A 672 2.39 -39.26 5.09
N SER A 673 2.17 -40.17 6.04
CA SER A 673 2.78 -41.50 6.00
C SER A 673 2.27 -42.36 4.83
N ALA A 674 0.98 -42.26 4.46
CA ALA A 674 0.48 -42.91 3.24
C ALA A 674 1.13 -42.33 1.96
N ASN A 675 1.30 -41.00 1.88
CA ASN A 675 1.99 -40.36 0.75
C ASN A 675 3.48 -40.74 0.67
N LEU A 676 4.17 -40.85 1.81
CA LEU A 676 5.53 -41.38 1.90
C LEU A 676 5.62 -42.81 1.35
N ALA A 677 4.64 -43.65 1.64
CA ALA A 677 4.62 -45.02 1.11
C ALA A 677 4.47 -45.04 -0.42
N LEU A 678 3.52 -44.28 -0.98
CA LEU A 678 3.33 -44.16 -2.43
C LEU A 678 4.61 -43.65 -3.13
N TRP A 679 5.36 -42.75 -2.49
CA TRP A 679 6.66 -42.30 -3.00
C TRP A 679 7.73 -43.40 -2.91
N CYS A 680 7.73 -44.21 -1.85
CA CYS A 680 8.62 -45.37 -1.75
C CYS A 680 8.32 -46.41 -2.85
N GLU A 681 7.04 -46.73 -3.13
CA GLU A 681 6.64 -47.60 -4.25
C GLU A 681 7.12 -47.02 -5.60
N ALA A 682 6.91 -45.72 -5.83
CA ALA A 682 7.35 -45.03 -7.05
C ALA A 682 8.88 -45.00 -7.26
N LYS A 683 9.68 -45.22 -6.20
CA LYS A 683 11.15 -45.37 -6.26
C LYS A 683 11.60 -46.83 -6.06
N SER A 684 10.66 -47.80 -6.12
CA SER A 684 10.88 -49.25 -5.96
C SER A 684 11.52 -49.66 -4.63
N LEU A 685 10.97 -49.12 -3.53
CA LEU A 685 11.36 -49.40 -2.13
C LEU A 685 10.18 -50.02 -1.37
N ASP A 686 9.71 -51.18 -1.86
CA ASP A 686 8.43 -51.79 -1.48
C ASP A 686 8.34 -52.19 0.01
N GLU A 687 9.46 -52.60 0.61
CA GLU A 687 9.54 -52.90 2.06
C GLU A 687 9.30 -51.63 2.91
N LEU A 688 9.92 -50.52 2.51
CA LEU A 688 9.78 -49.23 3.19
C LEU A 688 8.37 -48.65 2.99
N ALA A 689 7.80 -48.82 1.79
CA ALA A 689 6.40 -48.50 1.53
C ALA A 689 5.44 -49.28 2.43
N THR A 690 5.66 -50.59 2.58
CA THR A 690 4.83 -51.46 3.42
C THR A 690 4.82 -51.00 4.88
N ILE A 691 5.96 -50.54 5.40
CA ILE A 691 6.08 -50.01 6.77
C ILE A 691 5.32 -48.69 6.94
N PHE A 692 5.47 -47.74 6.01
CA PHE A 692 4.73 -46.48 6.07
C PHE A 692 3.22 -46.69 5.85
N MET A 693 2.79 -47.64 5.01
CA MET A 693 1.38 -48.05 4.97
C MET A 693 0.92 -48.72 6.27
N ALA A 694 1.78 -49.48 6.96
CA ALA A 694 1.44 -50.04 8.27
C ALA A 694 1.26 -48.95 9.35
N TYR A 695 2.05 -47.87 9.29
CA TYR A 695 1.85 -46.67 10.12
C TYR A 695 0.52 -45.98 9.80
N SER A 696 0.21 -45.70 8.53
CA SER A 696 -1.00 -44.96 8.15
C SER A 696 -2.29 -45.68 8.56
N HIS A 697 -2.30 -47.03 8.51
CA HIS A 697 -3.38 -47.87 9.02
C HIS A 697 -3.40 -48.04 10.56
N GLY A 698 -2.45 -47.45 11.30
CA GLY A 698 -2.37 -47.54 12.76
C GLY A 698 -1.92 -48.91 13.30
N ARG A 699 -1.22 -49.71 12.50
CA ARG A 699 -0.67 -51.01 12.93
C ARG A 699 0.60 -50.84 13.77
N ILE A 700 1.39 -49.81 13.47
CA ILE A 700 2.56 -49.40 14.25
C ILE A 700 2.08 -48.52 15.41
N LYS A 701 2.53 -48.83 16.64
CA LYS A 701 2.03 -48.20 17.89
C LYS A 701 3.11 -47.64 18.81
N THR A 702 4.38 -47.91 18.55
CA THR A 702 5.51 -47.47 19.38
C THR A 702 6.62 -46.94 18.49
N ILE A 703 7.39 -45.98 19.02
CA ILE A 703 8.53 -45.37 18.33
C ILE A 703 9.58 -46.45 18.00
N ASP A 704 9.91 -47.33 18.96
CA ASP A 704 10.88 -48.41 18.76
C ASP A 704 10.48 -49.36 17.63
N ASN A 705 9.20 -49.73 17.51
CA ASN A 705 8.73 -50.60 16.44
C ASN A 705 8.85 -49.93 15.06
N LEU A 706 8.59 -48.61 14.98
CA LEU A 706 8.78 -47.87 13.73
C LEU A 706 10.25 -47.84 13.33
N LEU A 707 11.12 -47.44 14.26
CA LEU A 707 12.53 -47.23 13.99
C LEU A 707 13.28 -48.54 13.74
N ALA A 708 12.95 -49.62 14.45
CA ALA A 708 13.52 -50.95 14.18
C ALA A 708 13.19 -51.46 12.77
N CYS A 709 12.07 -51.05 12.17
CA CYS A 709 11.72 -51.41 10.79
C CYS A 709 12.31 -50.44 9.76
N VAL A 710 12.31 -49.13 10.05
CA VAL A 710 12.75 -48.08 9.09
C VAL A 710 14.27 -47.97 9.02
N SER A 711 14.98 -47.97 10.15
CA SER A 711 16.42 -47.68 10.19
C SER A 711 17.28 -48.66 9.37
N PRO A 712 17.09 -50.00 9.42
CA PRO A 712 17.89 -50.92 8.61
C PRO A 712 17.74 -50.67 7.10
N LEU A 713 16.53 -50.32 6.65
CA LEU A 713 16.23 -50.05 5.24
C LEU A 713 16.81 -48.72 4.76
N LEU A 714 16.76 -47.67 5.59
CA LEU A 714 17.42 -46.41 5.28
C LEU A 714 18.94 -46.58 5.19
N CYS A 715 19.52 -47.29 6.15
CA CYS A 715 20.96 -47.53 6.18
C CYS A 715 21.42 -48.40 5.01
N SER A 716 20.74 -49.52 4.71
CA SER A 716 21.12 -50.38 3.58
C SER A 716 21.11 -49.66 2.23
N LYS A 717 20.19 -48.71 2.03
CA LYS A 717 20.04 -47.98 0.77
C LYS A 717 20.94 -46.74 0.64
N TRP A 718 21.16 -45.99 1.73
CA TRP A 718 21.80 -44.66 1.67
C TRP A 718 23.04 -44.49 2.56
N ALA A 719 23.37 -45.42 3.46
CA ALA A 719 24.55 -45.29 4.32
C ALA A 719 25.89 -45.14 3.57
N PRO A 720 26.14 -45.86 2.46
CA PRO A 720 27.43 -45.81 1.76
C PRO A 720 27.74 -44.46 1.08
N THR A 721 26.73 -43.64 0.77
CA THR A 721 26.91 -42.43 -0.04
C THR A 721 26.36 -41.14 0.59
N HIS A 722 25.34 -41.22 1.46
CA HIS A 722 24.59 -40.04 1.91
C HIS A 722 24.26 -40.01 3.41
N SER A 723 24.73 -40.98 4.20
CA SER A 723 24.60 -41.02 5.68
C SER A 723 24.90 -39.68 6.36
N VAL A 724 25.99 -39.03 5.93
CA VAL A 724 26.48 -37.74 6.45
C VAL A 724 25.42 -36.65 6.42
N LEU A 725 24.57 -36.61 5.37
CA LEU A 725 23.54 -35.59 5.20
C LEU A 725 22.41 -35.78 6.23
N ALA A 726 21.96 -37.03 6.41
CA ALA A 726 20.92 -37.37 7.37
C ALA A 726 21.40 -37.13 8.82
N PHE A 727 22.59 -37.61 9.17
CA PHE A 727 23.19 -37.37 10.50
C PHE A 727 23.38 -35.88 10.79
N LYS A 728 23.93 -35.11 9.85
CA LYS A 728 24.11 -33.66 10.03
C LYS A 728 22.77 -32.94 10.27
N HIS A 729 21.71 -33.31 9.55
CA HIS A 729 20.40 -32.71 9.77
C HIS A 729 19.81 -33.08 11.15
N LEU A 730 19.93 -34.34 11.57
CA LEU A 730 19.47 -34.78 12.90
C LEU A 730 20.27 -34.12 14.04
N LEU A 731 21.58 -33.96 13.91
CA LEU A 731 22.39 -33.25 14.90
C LEU A 731 22.02 -31.76 14.99
N ASN A 732 21.82 -31.08 13.86
CA ASN A 732 21.34 -29.70 13.86
C ASN A 732 19.94 -29.57 14.52
N LEU A 733 19.05 -30.55 14.28
CA LEU A 733 17.71 -30.61 14.88
C LEU A 733 17.76 -30.85 16.39
N LEU A 734 18.74 -31.61 16.87
CA LEU A 734 19.01 -31.83 18.30
C LEU A 734 19.55 -30.56 18.99
N GLU A 735 20.42 -29.81 18.30
CA GLU A 735 21.07 -28.60 18.81
C GLU A 735 20.16 -27.36 18.79
N THR A 736 19.36 -27.19 17.74
CA THR A 736 18.62 -25.93 17.47
C THR A 736 17.11 -26.08 17.27
N GLY A 737 16.61 -27.31 17.11
CA GLY A 737 15.19 -27.59 16.89
C GLY A 737 14.32 -27.51 18.15
N PRO A 738 13.01 -27.82 18.02
CA PRO A 738 12.08 -27.87 19.15
C PRO A 738 12.50 -28.87 20.23
N VAL A 739 12.26 -28.55 21.49
CA VAL A 739 12.71 -29.36 22.64
C VAL A 739 12.05 -30.74 22.65
N GLU A 740 10.82 -30.84 22.17
CA GLU A 740 10.03 -32.06 22.02
C GLU A 740 10.74 -33.09 21.12
N TYR A 741 11.56 -32.61 20.18
CA TYR A 741 12.25 -33.45 19.19
C TYR A 741 13.51 -34.10 19.77
N GLN A 742 14.15 -33.49 20.78
CA GLN A 742 15.47 -33.93 21.27
C GLN A 742 15.47 -35.40 21.69
N ARG A 743 14.47 -35.83 22.48
CA ARG A 743 14.32 -37.22 22.91
C ARG A 743 14.17 -38.18 21.72
N VAL A 744 13.29 -37.84 20.79
CA VAL A 744 12.98 -38.67 19.62
C VAL A 744 14.19 -38.77 18.69
N VAL A 745 14.89 -37.65 18.47
CA VAL A 745 16.10 -37.59 17.66
C VAL A 745 17.22 -38.43 18.26
N LEU A 746 17.41 -38.44 19.59
CA LEU A 746 18.37 -39.34 20.24
C LEU A 746 18.03 -40.83 20.01
N ILE A 747 16.74 -41.21 20.09
CA ILE A 747 16.32 -42.60 19.79
C ILE A 747 16.56 -42.95 18.31
N ILE A 748 16.29 -42.02 17.38
CA ILE A 748 16.60 -42.19 15.95
C ILE A 748 18.12 -42.35 15.74
N LEU A 749 18.93 -41.49 16.33
CA LEU A 749 20.40 -41.54 16.23
C LEU A 749 20.94 -42.87 16.76
N LYS A 750 20.45 -43.36 17.91
CA LYS A 750 20.82 -44.68 18.46
C LYS A 750 20.61 -45.79 17.42
N GLN A 751 19.43 -45.85 16.81
CA GLN A 751 19.09 -46.89 15.84
C GLN A 751 19.86 -46.76 14.52
N LEU A 752 20.11 -45.52 14.03
CA LEU A 752 20.90 -45.30 12.81
C LEU A 752 22.38 -45.62 13.02
N VAL A 753 22.96 -45.30 14.18
CA VAL A 753 24.37 -45.57 14.49
C VAL A 753 24.66 -47.07 14.36
N HIS A 754 23.84 -47.95 14.95
CA HIS A 754 24.03 -49.42 14.91
C HIS A 754 24.15 -50.02 13.49
N HIS A 755 23.81 -49.29 12.42
CA HIS A 755 23.83 -49.76 11.05
C HIS A 755 24.79 -48.99 10.11
N ILE A 756 25.58 -48.03 10.62
CA ILE A 756 26.44 -47.18 9.78
C ILE A 756 27.90 -47.19 10.29
N PRO A 757 28.89 -47.53 9.43
CA PRO A 757 30.30 -47.33 9.76
C PRO A 757 30.62 -45.83 9.78
N MET A 758 30.93 -45.30 10.96
CA MET A 758 31.10 -43.85 11.18
C MET A 758 32.55 -43.39 11.00
N ASP A 759 32.72 -42.25 10.32
CA ASP A 759 34.01 -41.60 10.11
C ASP A 759 34.45 -40.73 11.30
N VAL A 760 35.75 -40.61 11.51
CA VAL A 760 36.39 -40.09 12.75
C VAL A 760 35.95 -38.66 13.09
N VAL A 761 35.74 -37.81 12.08
CA VAL A 761 35.36 -36.39 12.26
C VAL A 761 33.89 -36.25 12.71
N GLN A 762 33.00 -37.11 12.22
CA GLN A 762 31.57 -37.06 12.57
C GLN A 762 31.34 -37.51 14.02
N ASN A 763 32.13 -38.49 14.46
CA ASN A 763 32.18 -38.90 15.87
C ASN A 763 32.48 -37.71 16.79
N GLN A 764 33.48 -36.87 16.49
CA GLN A 764 33.89 -35.79 17.41
C GLN A 764 32.78 -34.75 17.68
N HIS A 765 32.03 -34.32 16.65
CA HIS A 765 30.92 -33.37 16.81
C HIS A 765 29.74 -33.99 17.56
N MET A 766 29.41 -35.24 17.22
CA MET A 766 28.34 -36.01 17.85
C MET A 766 28.66 -36.30 19.33
N TYR A 767 29.89 -36.69 19.67
CA TYR A 767 30.34 -36.85 21.05
C TYR A 767 30.23 -35.53 21.83
N ALA A 768 30.62 -34.39 21.26
CA ALA A 768 30.55 -33.09 21.94
C ALA A 768 29.11 -32.71 22.30
N LEU A 769 28.17 -32.76 21.34
CA LEU A 769 26.75 -32.44 21.57
C LEU A 769 26.07 -33.44 22.52
N ILE A 770 26.27 -34.74 22.32
CA ILE A 770 25.59 -35.77 23.14
C ILE A 770 26.12 -35.78 24.57
N SER A 771 27.42 -35.52 24.79
CA SER A 771 27.98 -35.43 26.16
C SER A 771 27.36 -34.31 26.97
N GLN A 772 27.03 -33.17 26.35
CA GLN A 772 26.31 -32.07 27.03
C GLN A 772 24.89 -32.48 27.46
N LEU A 773 24.26 -33.41 26.74
CA LEU A 773 22.92 -33.91 27.06
C LEU A 773 22.93 -35.04 28.11
N VAL A 774 24.08 -35.65 28.43
CA VAL A 774 24.18 -36.66 29.51
C VAL A 774 23.90 -36.06 30.89
N GLU A 775 24.16 -34.76 31.09
CA GLU A 775 23.86 -34.06 32.34
C GLU A 775 22.37 -33.59 32.44
N SER A 776 21.56 -33.86 31.41
CA SER A 776 20.16 -33.44 31.31
C SER A 776 19.16 -34.54 31.72
N SER A 777 17.87 -34.22 31.68
CA SER A 777 16.78 -35.20 31.83
C SER A 777 16.69 -36.24 30.69
N LEU A 778 17.46 -36.07 29.61
CA LEU A 778 17.57 -37.00 28.47
C LEU A 778 18.75 -37.97 28.59
N CYS A 779 19.35 -38.08 29.78
CA CYS A 779 20.57 -38.86 30.02
C CYS A 779 20.47 -40.33 29.58
N THR A 780 19.31 -40.98 29.75
CA THR A 780 19.07 -42.38 29.34
C THR A 780 19.18 -42.57 27.84
N GLU A 781 18.55 -41.69 27.05
CA GLU A 781 18.59 -41.72 25.61
C GLU A 781 19.97 -41.29 25.08
N ALA A 782 20.61 -40.28 25.69
CA ALA A 782 21.94 -39.82 25.34
C ALA A 782 23.02 -40.90 25.57
N LEU A 783 23.02 -41.55 26.74
CA LEU A 783 23.88 -42.70 27.03
C LEU A 783 23.63 -43.85 26.03
N GLY A 784 22.37 -44.11 25.68
CA GLY A 784 22.01 -45.11 24.68
C GLY A 784 22.60 -44.87 23.29
N VAL A 785 22.87 -43.62 22.89
CA VAL A 785 23.62 -43.32 21.65
C VAL A 785 25.12 -43.52 21.85
N LEU A 786 25.68 -43.12 22.99
CA LEU A 786 27.11 -43.31 23.30
C LEU A 786 27.50 -44.79 23.37
N GLU A 787 26.63 -45.64 23.96
CA GLU A 787 26.78 -47.10 23.97
C GLU A 787 26.78 -47.67 22.54
N ALA A 788 25.89 -47.20 21.66
CA ALA A 788 25.83 -47.62 20.27
C ALA A 788 27.11 -47.25 19.49
N LEU A 789 27.67 -46.06 19.75
CA LEU A 789 28.95 -45.62 19.15
C LEU A 789 30.14 -46.46 19.61
N LEU A 790 30.18 -46.84 20.89
CA LEU A 790 31.20 -47.74 21.44
C LEU A 790 31.14 -49.14 20.79
N HIS A 791 29.96 -49.73 20.67
CA HIS A 791 29.79 -51.06 20.04
C HIS A 791 30.24 -51.05 18.56
N ASN A 792 30.01 -49.97 17.82
CA ASN A 792 30.52 -49.84 16.46
C ASN A 792 32.06 -49.79 16.41
N TYR A 793 32.69 -49.09 17.35
CA TYR A 793 34.15 -49.02 17.44
C TYR A 793 34.77 -50.39 17.77
N GLU A 794 34.12 -51.16 18.65
CA GLU A 794 34.50 -52.55 18.95
C GLU A 794 34.31 -53.47 17.73
N SER A 795 33.22 -53.31 16.96
CA SER A 795 33.00 -54.08 15.73
C SER A 795 34.05 -53.76 14.64
N MET A 796 34.45 -52.50 14.48
CA MET A 796 35.51 -52.12 13.53
C MET A 796 36.88 -52.65 13.98
N THR A 797 37.22 -52.56 15.27
CA THR A 797 38.50 -53.08 15.78
C THR A 797 38.55 -54.62 15.86
N ALA A 798 37.40 -55.30 15.90
CA ALA A 798 37.30 -56.75 15.70
C ALA A 798 37.55 -57.13 14.24
N SER A 799 36.95 -56.42 13.27
CA SER A 799 37.17 -56.67 11.83
C SER A 799 38.61 -56.36 11.40
N ALA A 800 39.27 -55.37 12.01
CA ALA A 800 40.66 -55.01 11.73
C ALA A 800 41.70 -56.05 12.19
N LYS A 801 41.31 -57.06 12.98
CA LYS A 801 42.23 -58.13 13.44
C LYS A 801 42.43 -59.25 12.42
N HIS A 802 41.79 -59.19 11.25
CA HIS A 802 41.79 -60.30 10.28
C HIS A 802 42.65 -60.12 9.02
N ASP A 803 43.26 -58.95 8.79
CA ASP A 803 44.22 -58.74 7.67
C ASP A 803 45.37 -57.78 8.05
N PRO A 804 46.58 -58.29 8.39
CA PRO A 804 47.72 -57.47 8.84
C PRO A 804 48.59 -56.92 7.69
N ALA A 805 48.00 -56.54 6.54
CA ALA A 805 48.74 -56.32 5.28
C ALA A 805 48.55 -54.95 4.58
N LEU A 806 47.78 -54.00 5.15
CA LEU A 806 47.45 -52.72 4.47
C LEU A 806 47.70 -51.45 5.31
N TYR A 807 48.52 -51.53 6.36
CA TYR A 807 48.84 -50.39 7.25
C TYR A 807 50.23 -49.76 6.99
N GLU A 808 50.59 -49.50 5.73
CA GLU A 808 51.81 -48.70 5.43
C GLU A 808 51.75 -47.88 4.12
N SER A 809 50.59 -47.30 3.78
CA SER A 809 50.50 -46.33 2.66
C SER A 809 49.29 -45.40 2.70
N ASN A 810 49.17 -44.54 3.73
CA ASN A 810 48.33 -43.32 3.66
C ASN A 810 48.64 -42.26 4.76
N LEU A 811 49.90 -42.16 5.18
CA LEU A 811 50.40 -41.06 6.03
C LEU A 811 51.05 -39.98 5.16
N GLY A 812 50.23 -39.26 4.38
CA GLY A 812 50.69 -38.16 3.54
C GLY A 812 49.55 -37.33 2.96
N GLY A 813 49.43 -36.08 3.40
CA GLY A 813 48.57 -35.07 2.77
C GLY A 813 47.13 -34.98 3.30
N VAL A 814 46.96 -34.54 4.55
CA VAL A 814 45.73 -33.84 4.97
C VAL A 814 46.11 -32.40 5.28
N ASP A 815 45.62 -31.47 4.47
CA ASP A 815 45.85 -30.04 4.65
C ASP A 815 45.24 -29.53 5.95
N LYS A 816 46.09 -29.20 6.92
CA LYS A 816 45.71 -28.58 8.21
C LYS A 816 45.50 -27.06 8.07
N SER A 817 44.63 -26.65 7.14
CA SER A 817 44.42 -25.22 6.80
C SER A 817 42.97 -24.73 6.93
N ALA A 818 42.10 -25.48 7.62
CA ALA A 818 40.68 -25.11 7.82
C ALA A 818 40.28 -24.75 9.26
N PHE A 819 41.18 -24.81 10.24
CA PHE A 819 40.87 -24.57 11.66
C PHE A 819 41.97 -23.84 12.45
N ILE A 820 42.35 -22.63 12.02
CA ILE A 820 42.97 -21.63 12.91
C ILE A 820 42.36 -20.25 12.62
N ASN A 821 41.77 -19.63 13.66
CA ASN A 821 41.37 -18.23 13.63
C ASN A 821 42.62 -17.32 13.57
N HIS A 822 42.87 -16.70 12.42
CA HIS A 822 43.69 -15.49 12.31
C HIS A 822 42.94 -14.43 11.50
N GLY A 823 43.05 -13.17 11.93
CA GLY A 823 42.05 -12.15 11.65
C GLY A 823 42.14 -11.46 10.28
N GLY A 824 40.96 -11.16 9.73
CA GLY A 824 40.74 -10.26 8.59
C GLY A 824 40.39 -10.98 7.27
N PRO A 825 39.47 -10.45 6.44
CA PRO A 825 38.51 -9.36 6.67
C PRO A 825 37.22 -9.88 7.34
N SER A 826 36.18 -9.05 7.45
CA SER A 826 34.93 -9.37 8.17
C SER A 826 34.22 -10.62 7.64
N CYS A 827 34.09 -11.65 8.49
CA CYS A 827 33.30 -12.84 8.20
C CYS A 827 31.81 -12.46 8.15
N VAL A 828 31.23 -12.54 6.95
CA VAL A 828 29.80 -12.23 6.68
C VAL A 828 28.92 -13.18 7.50
N THR A 829 27.99 -12.64 8.28
CA THR A 829 27.13 -13.49 9.12
C THR A 829 26.19 -14.36 8.29
N ALA A 830 25.73 -15.48 8.84
CA ALA A 830 24.79 -16.37 8.14
C ALA A 830 23.51 -15.63 7.69
N LYS A 831 23.07 -14.63 8.48
CA LYS A 831 21.93 -13.76 8.18
C LYS A 831 22.20 -12.78 7.03
N GLU A 832 23.38 -12.16 7.01
CA GLU A 832 23.82 -11.32 5.88
C GLU A 832 23.97 -12.13 4.59
N LEU A 833 24.51 -13.35 4.66
CA LEU A 833 24.63 -14.25 3.51
C LEU A 833 23.25 -14.67 2.99
N ALA A 834 22.31 -15.00 3.87
CA ALA A 834 20.93 -15.30 3.53
C ALA A 834 20.24 -14.11 2.83
N LEU A 835 20.41 -12.90 3.35
CA LEU A 835 19.88 -11.68 2.75
C LEU A 835 20.52 -11.40 1.38
N ARG A 836 21.85 -11.52 1.27
CA ARG A 836 22.59 -11.34 0.01
C ARG A 836 22.09 -12.30 -1.07
N ASN A 837 21.92 -13.58 -0.71
CA ASN A 837 21.38 -14.60 -1.61
C ASN A 837 19.94 -14.26 -2.02
N THR A 838 19.09 -13.89 -1.06
CA THR A 838 17.70 -13.48 -1.32
C THR A 838 17.64 -12.36 -2.36
N ARG A 839 18.44 -11.29 -2.18
CA ARG A 839 18.49 -10.15 -3.10
C ARG A 839 18.96 -10.57 -4.50
N LEU A 840 20.03 -11.35 -4.61
CA LEU A 840 20.56 -11.80 -5.90
C LEU A 840 19.55 -12.69 -6.67
N ILE A 841 18.90 -13.63 -5.99
CA ILE A 841 17.90 -14.52 -6.61
C ILE A 841 16.66 -13.71 -6.99
N LEU A 842 16.08 -12.92 -6.07
CA LEU A 842 14.87 -12.13 -6.31
C LEU A 842 15.08 -11.08 -7.41
N GLY A 843 16.26 -10.43 -7.45
CA GLY A 843 16.63 -9.52 -8.53
C GLY A 843 16.60 -10.20 -9.91
N ARG A 844 17.18 -11.39 -10.04
CA ARG A 844 17.17 -12.17 -11.29
C ARG A 844 15.78 -12.71 -11.66
N VAL A 845 14.92 -13.03 -10.68
CA VAL A 845 13.49 -13.33 -10.93
C VAL A 845 12.79 -12.12 -11.55
N LEU A 846 13.11 -10.91 -11.09
CA LEU A 846 12.52 -9.66 -11.56
C LEU A 846 13.10 -9.15 -12.88
N ASP A 847 14.35 -9.47 -13.22
CA ASP A 847 14.95 -9.17 -14.53
C ASP A 847 14.30 -9.99 -15.67
N ASN A 848 13.79 -11.19 -15.37
CA ASN A 848 13.05 -12.02 -16.33
C ASN A 848 11.63 -11.47 -16.64
N CYS A 849 11.15 -10.46 -15.91
CA CYS A 849 9.83 -9.85 -16.12
C CYS A 849 9.85 -8.82 -17.26
N VAL A 850 9.12 -9.06 -18.35
CA VAL A 850 9.06 -8.21 -19.56
C VAL A 850 8.32 -6.85 -19.35
N LEU A 851 7.81 -6.58 -18.14
CA LEU A 851 6.82 -5.53 -17.88
C LEU A 851 7.39 -4.22 -17.31
N GLY A 852 7.02 -3.11 -17.95
CA GLY A 852 7.19 -1.72 -17.50
C GLY A 852 8.57 -1.11 -17.82
N ARG A 853 8.66 0.18 -18.12
CA ARG A 853 9.97 0.83 -18.30
C ARG A 853 10.68 0.84 -16.94
N ARG A 854 12.00 0.59 -16.90
CA ARG A 854 12.82 0.75 -15.68
C ARG A 854 12.70 2.12 -14.99
N ARG A 855 12.11 3.13 -15.66
CA ARG A 855 11.90 4.49 -15.13
C ARG A 855 10.77 4.58 -14.11
N ASP A 856 9.70 3.82 -14.28
CA ASP A 856 8.47 3.97 -13.49
C ASP A 856 8.70 3.48 -12.04
N HIS A 857 9.49 2.43 -11.90
CA HIS A 857 9.86 1.78 -10.64
C HIS A 857 10.71 2.61 -9.67
N LYS A 858 11.25 3.77 -10.09
CA LYS A 858 12.03 4.63 -9.19
C LYS A 858 11.20 5.19 -8.04
N ARG A 859 9.88 5.33 -8.23
CA ARG A 859 8.92 5.87 -7.25
C ARG A 859 8.45 4.85 -6.21
N LEU A 860 8.77 3.56 -6.37
CA LEU A 860 8.34 2.55 -5.41
C LEU A 860 9.05 2.70 -4.07
N VAL A 861 8.29 2.80 -2.98
CA VAL A 861 8.74 2.83 -1.57
C VAL A 861 9.86 3.86 -1.30
N PRO A 862 9.61 5.16 -1.59
CA PRO A 862 10.65 6.19 -1.57
C PRO A 862 11.28 6.38 -0.18
N PHE A 863 10.51 6.19 0.89
CA PHE A 863 10.97 6.25 2.29
C PHE A 863 12.06 5.22 2.64
N VAL A 864 12.18 4.10 1.92
CA VAL A 864 13.22 3.09 2.18
C VAL A 864 14.63 3.67 2.01
N ASN A 865 14.77 4.69 1.15
CA ASN A 865 16.04 5.37 0.92
C ASN A 865 16.36 6.43 2.00
N THR A 866 15.36 7.01 2.67
CA THR A 866 15.58 8.08 3.66
C THR A 866 15.93 7.51 5.04
N ILE A 867 15.23 6.45 5.47
CA ILE A 867 15.42 5.80 6.79
C ILE A 867 16.84 5.20 6.96
N GLY A 868 17.59 4.98 5.87
CA GLY A 868 18.95 4.40 5.91
C GLY A 868 20.12 5.39 6.08
N ASN A 869 19.87 6.70 6.10
CA ASN A 869 20.92 7.73 6.06
C ASN A 869 21.03 8.59 7.34
N THR A 870 20.31 8.25 8.40
CA THR A 870 20.32 8.94 9.71
C THR A 870 21.26 8.25 10.70
#